data_AF-A0A2G1WY90-F1
#
_entry.id   AF-A0A2G1WY90-F1
#
_cell.length_a   1.000
_cell.length_b   1.000
_cell.length_c   1.000
_cell.angle_alpha   90.00
_cell.angle_beta   90.00
_cell.angle_gamma   90.00
#
_symmetry.space_group_name_H-M   'P 1'
#
loop_
_entity.id
_entity.type
_entity.pdbx_description
1 polymer ?
#
loop_
_entity_poly.entity_id
_entity_poly.type
_entity_poly.pdbx_seq_one_letter_code
_entity_poly.pdbx_strand_id
1 'polypeptide(L)'
;MARYRVPDHLICLGKGGIEVGETFMKQDWILEEVLRDDPRDDAADTDRNPLHAFFIDSDKSTLPNGIEDTVNQRVSRITGEYDIIRTSKVDATTINIVEGTHERYLTPDEVTSSSTIQELATELGLKAWWLQQDNNDILSPLDGLKRGGVDRKRGLTKAISRICEWESDPLNEVERSVEGQNDAHAAMVVGLGGGTGSGLFLDLAKRIKDAGATVTLFGVLPTPSGRDDNNVLANAYATLSELEYLALSSQNYFRNILLLPYDPAVDDDIFDKAATYTITSYYNTSDSQSNTYEKLDETEPDVGPPKYAPFTIASSRYLHYLKEDFDRTKENFNNYFDNKKDALGAEEELYDKIKSYLCDNNPNAAEELHTTDGNSSVRLPNRDATDLLTRLQNVKQLIDQDFIEEMEFRSVKQLSAAFERVENTAENRATWEDEQDKEAAIARTFVPLLARSVDNVEDYQPSDGEWAADEREFVTDVVIREFELVARRAGVIKAKEALKSDGETNSRVATDINHAISLNDYGDLAEIETEITDLEDEVSTIEGELNALETLIDDGEAKVNEFKSSWKDAVEDPLEDIYDLFDQKLEIDDYLKELKKAIKKEINGLEDANEADNIHISGTEFDSYSDLNDLLADEGCDTVNDKHIESTVKNVKKAKQKRLQARKQAGTLSEKILSLLNRGTIGGLKSDYRGLTDDIDNQLIRMPEWSDDWDITVETGYIDNRSESLEARESNLLDEVERATERIVSEAKAARNPQDFLSADDPDAEMILENFNFEAAGVNVDLVLNHLDTNKQDTVENARSFDDLIRTLREDAVEELLSNILVKPFKDRKETLEKELEVVESELETYQQLKTIVTQKGGGYTRAVDNVDSIHSIATFEEGGHSGPFKEDAEPHSRGKLGNTTHLGETPLWDDQNEKDQDDKEKEQLLSNLDKIVPGLGGEHLPINEVHISDNETAQTTYEGFRLGTTFMSTLFDGFRDDETADIPSITNDLLDKRVMKKEDMLIGRGAFADSYDVVMTTFLTGVFLDNLSIFTDECRDAYTRGTDVVPNDNRHNHQDSVPSIVKNHNYGLDGVTYHEEGQFFPPVSDGGFCYRRNILNFATDGTSVLLDQAENQSKNERGVVDTLLQDYYEVVGYPSTVDIE
;
A
#
# COMPACT_ATOMS: atom_id res chain seq x y z
N MET A 1 -35.05 2.13 34.69
CA MET A 1 -35.86 2.90 33.74
C MET A 1 -36.90 1.95 33.19
N ALA A 2 -38.13 2.41 33.06
CA ALA A 2 -39.16 1.59 32.43
C ALA A 2 -38.89 1.55 30.91
N ARG A 3 -39.08 0.38 30.29
CA ARG A 3 -38.69 0.05 28.90
C ARG A 3 -39.67 0.58 27.88
N TYR A 4 -39.17 1.05 26.74
CA TYR A 4 -40.00 1.58 25.66
C TYR A 4 -40.84 0.47 25.04
N ARG A 5 -42.02 0.84 24.54
CA ARG A 5 -42.99 -0.11 24.00
C ARG A 5 -43.12 0.04 22.48
N VAL A 6 -43.31 -1.09 21.82
CA VAL A 6 -43.67 -1.21 20.41
C VAL A 6 -44.98 -2.01 20.32
N PRO A 7 -45.72 -1.99 19.20
CA PRO A 7 -46.87 -2.88 19.04
C PRO A 7 -46.48 -4.36 19.15
N ASP A 8 -47.42 -5.20 19.61
CA ASP A 8 -47.24 -6.66 19.60
C ASP A 8 -47.48 -7.21 18.18
N HIS A 9 -48.44 -6.63 17.47
CA HIS A 9 -48.79 -7.02 16.10
C HIS A 9 -48.74 -5.81 15.18
N LEU A 10 -47.96 -5.89 14.11
CA LEU A 10 -47.89 -4.87 13.07
C LEU A 10 -48.58 -5.40 11.81
N ILE A 11 -49.78 -4.90 11.51
CA ILE A 11 -50.61 -5.35 10.38
C ILE A 11 -50.54 -4.34 9.25
N CYS A 12 -49.80 -4.64 8.20
CA CYS A 12 -49.53 -3.75 7.08
C CYS A 12 -50.36 -4.13 5.86
N LEU A 13 -51.32 -3.27 5.48
CA LEU A 13 -52.30 -3.57 4.44
C LEU A 13 -52.12 -2.70 3.18
N GLY A 14 -51.89 -3.38 2.06
CA GLY A 14 -51.64 -2.77 0.77
C GLY A 14 -50.31 -2.03 0.70
N LYS A 15 -49.87 -1.70 -0.53
CA LYS A 15 -48.58 -1.03 -0.80
C LYS A 15 -48.16 0.03 0.24
N GLY A 16 -48.95 1.08 0.46
CA GLY A 16 -48.57 2.17 1.38
C GLY A 16 -48.51 1.77 2.86
N GLY A 17 -49.18 0.69 3.28
CA GLY A 17 -49.00 0.14 4.62
C GLY A 17 -47.78 -0.79 4.72
N ILE A 18 -47.49 -1.52 3.64
CA ILE A 18 -46.35 -2.43 3.51
C ILE A 18 -45.04 -1.67 3.52
N GLU A 19 -44.91 -0.56 2.80
CA GLU A 19 -43.69 0.25 2.73
C GLU A 19 -43.30 0.79 4.12
N VAL A 20 -44.24 1.40 4.84
CA VAL A 20 -44.06 1.82 6.25
C VAL A 20 -43.67 0.66 7.15
N GLY A 21 -44.34 -0.50 7.02
CA GLY A 21 -44.05 -1.68 7.83
C GLY A 21 -42.69 -2.29 7.55
N GLU A 22 -42.27 -2.29 6.30
CA GLU A 22 -40.97 -2.81 5.88
C GLU A 22 -39.87 -1.91 6.44
N THR A 23 -40.06 -0.60 6.37
CA THR A 23 -39.17 0.38 7.00
C THR A 23 -39.12 0.18 8.51
N PHE A 24 -40.26 -0.04 9.18
CA PHE A 24 -40.33 -0.34 10.62
C PHE A 24 -39.51 -1.57 11.00
N MET A 25 -39.68 -2.68 10.26
CA MET A 25 -38.97 -3.93 10.54
C MET A 25 -37.49 -3.91 10.12
N LYS A 26 -37.05 -2.91 9.36
CA LYS A 26 -35.64 -2.68 9.00
C LYS A 26 -34.90 -1.77 9.97
N GLN A 27 -35.59 -1.11 10.90
CA GLN A 27 -34.95 -0.25 11.89
C GLN A 27 -34.27 -1.10 12.97
N ASP A 28 -32.94 -1.05 13.05
CA ASP A 28 -32.20 -1.83 14.05
C ASP A 28 -32.53 -1.40 15.48
N TRP A 29 -32.71 -0.10 15.71
CA TRP A 29 -33.09 0.41 17.03
C TRP A 29 -34.43 -0.21 17.49
N ILE A 30 -35.46 -0.28 16.63
CA ILE A 30 -36.74 -0.97 16.92
C ILE A 30 -36.52 -2.43 17.34
N LEU A 31 -35.77 -3.19 16.53
CA LEU A 31 -35.50 -4.60 16.81
C LEU A 31 -34.67 -4.80 18.08
N GLU A 32 -33.70 -3.93 18.35
CA GLU A 32 -32.90 -3.94 19.57
C GLU A 32 -33.79 -3.82 20.81
N GLU A 33 -34.76 -2.90 20.84
CA GLU A 33 -35.64 -2.72 22.01
C GLU A 33 -36.54 -3.94 22.24
N VAL A 34 -36.99 -4.61 21.17
CA VAL A 34 -37.76 -5.86 21.29
C VAL A 34 -36.91 -7.01 21.84
N LEU A 35 -35.64 -7.07 21.42
CA LEU A 35 -34.73 -8.17 21.74
C LEU A 35 -34.02 -8.04 23.09
N ARG A 36 -33.75 -6.81 23.57
CA ARG A 36 -33.03 -6.57 24.84
C ARG A 36 -33.71 -7.31 26.01
N ASP A 37 -32.91 -7.98 26.85
CA ASP A 37 -33.32 -8.50 28.17
C ASP A 37 -32.67 -7.61 29.26
N ASP A 38 -33.43 -6.96 30.15
CA ASP A 38 -32.83 -6.15 31.23
C ASP A 38 -32.66 -7.07 32.46
N PRO A 39 -31.43 -7.25 32.96
CA PRO A 39 -31.20 -8.03 34.17
C PRO A 39 -31.81 -7.42 35.45
N ARG A 40 -32.42 -6.22 35.36
CA ARG A 40 -33.17 -5.54 36.43
C ARG A 40 -34.68 -5.74 36.35
N ASP A 41 -35.19 -6.49 35.35
CA ASP A 41 -36.60 -6.83 35.27
C ASP A 41 -36.96 -7.73 36.46
N ASP A 42 -37.75 -7.19 37.40
CA ASP A 42 -38.50 -7.99 38.34
C ASP A 42 -39.25 -9.06 37.51
N ALA A 43 -39.27 -10.31 37.98
CA ALA A 43 -39.77 -11.47 37.24
C ALA A 43 -41.21 -11.37 36.67
N ALA A 44 -41.92 -10.26 36.90
CA ALA A 44 -43.25 -9.94 36.37
C ALA A 44 -43.26 -9.31 34.95
N ASP A 45 -42.17 -8.73 34.44
CA ASP A 45 -42.13 -8.11 33.08
C ASP A 45 -41.58 -9.06 32.00
N THR A 46 -41.49 -10.36 32.33
CA THR A 46 -40.99 -11.41 31.43
C THR A 46 -42.04 -11.92 30.41
N ASP A 47 -43.24 -11.36 30.43
CA ASP A 47 -44.45 -11.79 29.70
C ASP A 47 -44.83 -10.81 28.56
N ARG A 48 -43.89 -10.04 28.00
CA ARG A 48 -44.17 -9.24 26.79
C ARG A 48 -44.41 -10.15 25.59
N ASN A 49 -45.47 -9.85 24.85
CA ASN A 49 -45.82 -10.56 23.63
C ASN A 49 -44.70 -10.37 22.58
N PRO A 50 -44.46 -11.37 21.72
CA PRO A 50 -43.59 -11.23 20.55
C PRO A 50 -44.13 -10.17 19.57
N LEU A 51 -43.24 -9.52 18.82
CA LEU A 51 -43.57 -8.66 17.68
C LEU A 51 -43.81 -9.52 16.45
N HIS A 52 -45.05 -9.57 15.97
CA HIS A 52 -45.42 -10.21 14.70
C HIS A 52 -45.80 -9.16 13.66
N ALA A 53 -45.07 -9.13 12.54
CA ALA A 53 -45.39 -8.25 11.41
C ALA A 53 -46.05 -9.04 10.26
N PHE A 54 -47.21 -8.57 9.80
CA PHE A 54 -47.96 -9.18 8.70
C PHE A 54 -48.05 -8.20 7.53
N PHE A 55 -47.54 -8.59 6.37
CA PHE A 55 -47.57 -7.82 5.12
C PHE A 55 -48.61 -8.42 4.17
N ILE A 56 -49.70 -7.70 3.92
CA ILE A 56 -50.89 -8.26 3.27
C ILE A 56 -51.27 -7.45 2.03
N ASP A 57 -51.27 -8.10 0.87
CA ASP A 57 -51.77 -7.53 -0.38
C ASP A 57 -52.42 -8.59 -1.27
N SER A 58 -53.26 -8.15 -2.22
CA SER A 58 -53.74 -8.95 -3.33
C SER A 58 -52.71 -9.02 -4.46
N ASP A 59 -51.87 -7.99 -4.61
CA ASP A 59 -50.80 -7.98 -5.59
C ASP A 59 -49.54 -8.65 -5.04
N LYS A 60 -49.06 -9.71 -5.69
CA LYS A 60 -47.81 -10.36 -5.28
C LYS A 60 -46.59 -9.47 -5.52
N SER A 61 -46.66 -8.52 -6.46
CA SER A 61 -45.53 -7.65 -6.79
C SER A 61 -45.28 -6.53 -5.78
N THR A 62 -46.26 -6.21 -4.93
CA THR A 62 -46.14 -5.21 -3.85
C THR A 62 -45.68 -5.83 -2.54
N LEU A 63 -45.75 -7.15 -2.39
CA LEU A 63 -45.27 -7.85 -1.19
C LEU A 63 -43.73 -7.83 -1.15
N PRO A 64 -43.14 -7.63 0.04
CA PRO A 64 -41.69 -7.51 0.16
C PRO A 64 -41.03 -8.89 -0.01
N ASN A 65 -40.15 -9.01 -1.00
CA ASN A 65 -39.45 -10.25 -1.28
C ASN A 65 -38.28 -10.45 -0.29
N GLY A 66 -38.29 -11.54 0.46
CA GLY A 66 -37.19 -11.89 1.37
C GLY A 66 -37.13 -11.03 2.64
N ILE A 67 -38.25 -10.41 3.04
CA ILE A 67 -38.32 -9.65 4.30
C ILE A 67 -38.02 -10.54 5.50
N GLU A 68 -38.52 -11.78 5.50
CA GLU A 68 -38.24 -12.80 6.52
C GLU A 68 -36.73 -13.01 6.69
N ASP A 69 -36.01 -13.23 5.58
CA ASP A 69 -34.56 -13.41 5.59
C ASP A 69 -33.84 -12.13 6.07
N THR A 70 -34.32 -10.96 5.64
CA THR A 70 -33.74 -9.65 6.01
C THR A 70 -33.87 -9.38 7.51
N VAL A 71 -35.07 -9.59 8.06
CA VAL A 71 -35.35 -9.45 9.50
C VAL A 71 -34.54 -10.48 10.29
N ASN A 72 -34.53 -11.74 9.86
CA ASN A 72 -33.75 -12.80 10.52
C ASN A 72 -32.24 -12.50 10.52
N GLN A 73 -31.69 -11.96 9.43
CA GLN A 73 -30.29 -11.53 9.36
C GLN A 73 -29.98 -10.40 10.33
N ARG A 74 -30.84 -9.37 10.40
CA ARG A 74 -30.70 -8.25 11.35
C ARG A 74 -30.82 -8.72 12.80
N VAL A 75 -31.83 -9.51 13.13
CA VAL A 75 -32.00 -10.14 14.45
C VAL A 75 -30.76 -10.96 14.83
N SER A 76 -30.22 -11.75 13.90
CA SER A 76 -29.00 -12.54 14.12
C SER A 76 -27.76 -11.67 14.36
N ARG A 77 -27.64 -10.55 13.65
CA ARG A 77 -26.56 -9.58 13.84
C ARG A 77 -26.65 -8.92 15.23
N ILE A 78 -27.82 -8.38 15.57
CA ILE A 78 -28.09 -7.72 16.86
C ILE A 78 -27.84 -8.70 18.02
N THR A 79 -28.37 -9.93 17.93
CA THR A 79 -28.16 -10.94 18.97
C THR A 79 -26.69 -11.35 19.13
N GLY A 80 -25.92 -11.36 18.03
CA GLY A 80 -24.47 -11.61 18.05
C GLY A 80 -23.65 -10.47 18.67
N GLU A 81 -24.06 -9.22 18.45
CA GLU A 81 -23.39 -8.02 19.00
C GLU A 81 -23.59 -7.89 20.52
N TYR A 82 -24.77 -8.27 21.04
CA TYR A 82 -25.15 -8.04 22.44
C TYR A 82 -25.21 -9.30 23.34
N ASP A 83 -24.80 -10.48 22.85
CA ASP A 83 -24.90 -11.78 23.56
C ASP A 83 -26.34 -12.07 24.07
N ILE A 84 -27.34 -11.70 23.27
CA ILE A 84 -28.77 -11.83 23.59
C ILE A 84 -29.31 -13.17 23.08
N ILE A 85 -30.08 -13.89 23.93
CA ILE A 85 -30.45 -15.30 23.70
C ILE A 85 -31.80 -15.49 22.97
N ARG A 86 -32.62 -14.45 22.75
CA ARG A 86 -34.05 -14.61 22.39
C ARG A 86 -34.40 -14.23 20.94
N THR A 87 -34.07 -15.08 19.97
CA THR A 87 -34.49 -14.88 18.57
C THR A 87 -35.99 -15.11 18.32
N SER A 88 -36.72 -15.77 19.24
CA SER A 88 -38.14 -16.13 19.06
C SER A 88 -39.15 -15.00 19.33
N LYS A 89 -38.70 -13.75 19.45
CA LYS A 89 -39.53 -12.59 19.83
C LYS A 89 -39.94 -11.71 18.64
N VAL A 90 -39.41 -11.95 17.44
CA VAL A 90 -39.68 -11.15 16.24
C VAL A 90 -40.01 -12.11 15.10
N ASP A 91 -41.11 -11.85 14.40
CA ASP A 91 -41.51 -12.59 13.20
C ASP A 91 -42.06 -11.64 12.13
N ALA A 92 -41.90 -12.02 10.87
CA ALA A 92 -42.40 -11.29 9.72
C ALA A 92 -43.04 -12.27 8.75
N THR A 93 -44.25 -12.02 8.29
CA THR A 93 -45.00 -12.94 7.42
C THR A 93 -45.61 -12.16 6.27
N THR A 94 -45.44 -12.68 5.05
CA THR A 94 -46.10 -12.14 3.85
C THR A 94 -47.33 -12.96 3.49
N ILE A 95 -48.48 -12.29 3.33
CA ILE A 95 -49.75 -12.93 2.99
C ILE A 95 -50.24 -12.33 1.68
N ASN A 96 -50.22 -13.13 0.62
CA ASN A 96 -50.98 -12.83 -0.57
C ASN A 96 -52.41 -13.37 -0.41
N ILE A 97 -53.42 -12.50 -0.37
CA ILE A 97 -54.80 -12.93 -0.06
C ILE A 97 -55.41 -13.86 -1.12
N VAL A 98 -54.83 -13.96 -2.32
CA VAL A 98 -55.32 -14.86 -3.38
C VAL A 98 -54.50 -16.14 -3.52
N GLU A 99 -53.44 -16.29 -2.73
CA GLU A 99 -52.64 -17.50 -2.70
C GLU A 99 -53.44 -18.65 -2.08
N GLY A 100 -53.29 -19.85 -2.65
CA GLY A 100 -54.08 -21.03 -2.27
C GLY A 100 -55.48 -21.11 -2.91
N THR A 101 -56.09 -20.00 -3.33
CA THR A 101 -57.40 -19.99 -3.99
C THR A 101 -57.31 -20.51 -5.43
N HIS A 102 -58.21 -21.42 -5.82
CA HIS A 102 -58.21 -21.99 -7.17
C HIS A 102 -58.60 -20.95 -8.24
N GLU A 103 -57.83 -20.85 -9.33
CA GLU A 103 -57.96 -19.81 -10.38
C GLU A 103 -59.38 -19.65 -10.93
N ARG A 104 -60.12 -20.76 -11.07
CA ARG A 104 -61.53 -20.75 -11.53
C ARG A 104 -62.38 -19.72 -10.79
N TYR A 105 -62.23 -19.60 -9.46
CA TYR A 105 -63.05 -18.73 -8.62
C TYR A 105 -62.61 -17.26 -8.66
N LEU A 106 -61.51 -16.96 -9.33
CA LEU A 106 -60.99 -15.60 -9.53
C LEU A 106 -61.24 -15.15 -10.97
N THR A 107 -62.34 -15.61 -11.59
CA THR A 107 -62.77 -15.21 -12.94
C THR A 107 -64.08 -14.42 -12.89
N PRO A 108 -64.31 -13.44 -13.78
CA PRO A 108 -65.55 -12.66 -13.82
C PRO A 108 -66.83 -13.52 -13.85
N ASP A 109 -66.79 -14.65 -14.56
CA ASP A 109 -67.93 -15.58 -14.67
C ASP A 109 -68.25 -16.28 -13.34
N GLU A 110 -67.24 -16.70 -12.59
CA GLU A 110 -67.48 -17.40 -11.31
C GLU A 110 -67.82 -16.45 -10.16
N VAL A 111 -67.20 -15.26 -10.09
CA VAL A 111 -67.52 -14.27 -9.03
C VAL A 111 -68.90 -13.62 -9.18
N THR A 112 -69.61 -13.91 -10.28
CA THR A 112 -70.98 -13.48 -10.55
C THR A 112 -71.94 -14.66 -10.74
N SER A 113 -71.48 -15.89 -10.58
CA SER A 113 -72.27 -17.12 -10.72
C SER A 113 -73.20 -17.32 -9.53
N SER A 114 -74.51 -17.45 -9.80
CA SER A 114 -75.50 -17.65 -8.74
C SER A 114 -75.25 -18.88 -7.89
N SER A 115 -74.78 -19.99 -8.46
CA SER A 115 -74.51 -21.21 -7.69
C SER A 115 -73.33 -21.02 -6.74
N THR A 116 -72.24 -20.42 -7.23
CA THR A 116 -71.01 -20.19 -6.48
C THR A 116 -71.27 -19.22 -5.32
N ILE A 117 -72.00 -18.14 -5.60
CA ILE A 117 -72.34 -17.12 -4.59
C ILE A 117 -73.31 -17.67 -3.54
N GLN A 118 -74.30 -18.50 -3.91
CA GLN A 118 -75.22 -19.12 -2.95
C GLN A 118 -74.49 -20.06 -1.98
N GLU A 119 -73.58 -20.89 -2.48
CA GLU A 119 -72.75 -21.77 -1.65
C GLU A 119 -71.88 -20.96 -0.69
N LEU A 120 -71.13 -19.99 -1.22
CA LEU A 120 -70.28 -19.08 -0.44
C LEU A 120 -71.08 -18.32 0.63
N ALA A 121 -72.24 -17.74 0.26
CA ALA A 121 -73.08 -16.98 1.18
C ALA A 121 -73.67 -17.86 2.28
N THR A 122 -74.01 -19.12 1.98
CA THR A 122 -74.51 -20.08 2.97
C THR A 122 -73.41 -20.44 3.98
N GLU A 123 -72.18 -20.68 3.51
CA GLU A 123 -71.08 -21.11 4.38
C GLU A 123 -70.49 -19.98 5.22
N LEU A 124 -70.35 -18.78 4.66
CA LEU A 124 -69.86 -17.59 5.37
C LEU A 124 -70.97 -16.77 6.06
N GLY A 125 -72.24 -17.16 5.89
CA GLY A 125 -73.38 -16.47 6.47
C GLY A 125 -73.65 -15.06 5.89
N LEU A 126 -73.25 -14.81 4.65
CA LEU A 126 -73.46 -13.52 3.98
C LEU A 126 -74.93 -13.28 3.70
N LYS A 127 -75.36 -12.02 3.76
CA LYS A 127 -76.75 -11.62 3.49
C LYS A 127 -76.98 -10.99 2.14
N ALA A 128 -75.94 -10.42 1.53
CA ALA A 128 -76.03 -9.85 0.20
C ALA A 128 -74.75 -10.00 -0.61
N TRP A 129 -74.93 -10.01 -1.93
CA TRP A 129 -73.87 -9.86 -2.92
C TRP A 129 -74.20 -8.72 -3.87
N TRP A 130 -73.22 -7.89 -4.25
CA TRP A 130 -73.47 -6.66 -5.01
C TRP A 130 -72.83 -6.64 -6.40
N LEU A 131 -71.94 -7.58 -6.73
CA LEU A 131 -71.30 -7.65 -8.04
C LEU A 131 -72.27 -8.18 -9.10
N GLN A 132 -72.21 -7.59 -10.30
CA GLN A 132 -73.04 -7.93 -11.46
C GLN A 132 -72.15 -8.28 -12.65
N GLN A 133 -72.58 -9.25 -13.46
CA GLN A 133 -71.80 -9.79 -14.59
C GLN A 133 -71.44 -8.75 -15.66
N ASP A 134 -72.23 -7.69 -15.80
CA ASP A 134 -72.02 -6.61 -16.77
C ASP A 134 -71.11 -5.46 -16.26
N ASN A 135 -70.64 -5.54 -15.01
CA ASN A 135 -69.80 -4.51 -14.38
C ASN A 135 -68.31 -4.67 -14.74
N ASN A 136 -67.96 -4.53 -16.02
CA ASN A 136 -66.58 -4.73 -16.51
C ASN A 136 -65.56 -3.77 -15.87
N ASP A 137 -65.99 -2.59 -15.42
CA ASP A 137 -65.13 -1.58 -14.79
C ASP A 137 -64.60 -2.00 -13.41
N ILE A 138 -65.30 -2.92 -12.72
CA ILE A 138 -64.84 -3.52 -11.46
C ILE A 138 -64.26 -4.92 -11.65
N LEU A 139 -64.76 -5.68 -12.63
CA LEU A 139 -64.36 -7.08 -12.83
C LEU A 139 -63.10 -7.26 -13.69
N SER A 140 -62.73 -6.27 -14.51
CA SER A 140 -61.58 -6.35 -15.42
C SER A 140 -60.23 -6.73 -14.76
N PRO A 141 -59.92 -6.39 -13.49
CA PRO A 141 -58.68 -6.84 -12.86
C PRO A 141 -58.61 -8.34 -12.54
N LEU A 142 -59.74 -9.06 -12.47
CA LEU A 142 -59.77 -10.48 -12.09
C LEU A 142 -58.96 -11.38 -13.00
N ASP A 143 -59.02 -11.14 -14.32
CA ASP A 143 -58.26 -11.90 -15.33
C ASP A 143 -56.73 -11.77 -15.16
N GLY A 144 -56.28 -10.74 -14.42
CA GLY A 144 -54.87 -10.38 -14.23
C GLY A 144 -54.39 -10.44 -12.78
N LEU A 145 -55.19 -10.90 -11.82
CA LEU A 145 -54.92 -10.71 -10.38
C LEU A 145 -53.58 -11.30 -9.91
N LYS A 146 -53.18 -12.46 -10.48
CA LYS A 146 -51.88 -13.09 -10.21
C LYS A 146 -50.66 -12.32 -10.77
N ARG A 147 -50.90 -11.30 -11.61
CA ARG A 147 -49.88 -10.51 -12.31
C ARG A 147 -49.87 -9.02 -11.92
N GLY A 148 -50.87 -8.50 -11.20
CA GLY A 148 -50.94 -7.06 -10.89
C GLY A 148 -52.07 -6.59 -9.96
N GLY A 149 -52.54 -7.43 -9.03
CA GLY A 149 -53.48 -7.01 -7.98
C GLY A 149 -54.85 -6.53 -8.45
N VAL A 150 -55.56 -5.79 -7.58
CA VAL A 150 -56.91 -5.25 -7.83
C VAL A 150 -56.95 -3.85 -8.46
N ASP A 151 -55.81 -3.30 -8.91
CA ASP A 151 -55.68 -1.96 -9.54
C ASP A 151 -56.56 -0.86 -8.92
N ARG A 152 -56.43 -0.67 -7.59
CA ARG A 152 -57.16 0.34 -6.80
C ARG A 152 -58.70 0.16 -6.76
N LYS A 153 -59.23 -1.01 -7.16
CA LYS A 153 -60.66 -1.35 -7.07
C LYS A 153 -61.03 -1.91 -5.69
N ARG A 154 -61.32 -1.01 -4.75
CA ARG A 154 -61.72 -1.35 -3.37
C ARG A 154 -62.82 -2.42 -3.28
N GLY A 155 -63.91 -2.24 -4.02
CA GLY A 155 -65.04 -3.18 -4.00
C GLY A 155 -64.69 -4.58 -4.50
N LEU A 156 -63.72 -4.68 -5.41
CA LEU A 156 -63.26 -5.97 -5.90
C LEU A 156 -62.48 -6.73 -4.82
N THR A 157 -61.59 -6.05 -4.09
CA THR A 157 -60.85 -6.65 -2.96
C THR A 157 -61.81 -7.25 -1.93
N LYS A 158 -62.90 -6.55 -1.58
CA LYS A 158 -63.90 -7.03 -0.63
C LYS A 158 -64.52 -8.36 -1.07
N ALA A 159 -64.94 -8.45 -2.32
CA ALA A 159 -65.51 -9.67 -2.88
C ALA A 159 -64.48 -10.80 -2.95
N ILE A 160 -63.26 -10.51 -3.42
CA ILE A 160 -62.18 -11.50 -3.51
C ILE A 160 -61.80 -12.02 -2.12
N SER A 161 -61.73 -11.15 -1.11
CA SER A 161 -61.41 -11.56 0.26
C SER A 161 -62.39 -12.61 0.77
N ARG A 162 -63.70 -12.48 0.48
CA ARG A 162 -64.70 -13.48 0.86
C ARG A 162 -64.57 -14.80 0.11
N ILE A 163 -64.25 -14.74 -1.18
CA ILE A 163 -63.99 -15.95 -1.98
C ILE A 163 -62.77 -16.69 -1.44
N CYS A 164 -61.72 -15.96 -1.08
CA CYS A 164 -60.51 -16.56 -0.53
C CYS A 164 -60.71 -17.08 0.90
N GLU A 165 -61.50 -16.39 1.72
CA GLU A 165 -61.94 -16.88 3.04
C GLU A 165 -62.73 -18.18 2.96
N TRP A 166 -63.61 -18.31 1.96
CA TRP A 166 -64.39 -19.53 1.75
C TRP A 166 -63.51 -20.74 1.35
N GLU A 167 -62.50 -20.54 0.50
CA GLU A 167 -61.69 -21.64 -0.04
C GLU A 167 -60.45 -21.99 0.79
N SER A 168 -59.67 -20.99 1.23
CA SER A 168 -58.36 -21.20 1.87
C SER A 168 -58.16 -20.43 3.19
N ASP A 169 -58.87 -19.33 3.40
CA ASP A 169 -58.74 -18.38 4.52
C ASP A 169 -57.28 -18.04 4.87
N PRO A 170 -56.55 -17.37 3.97
CA PRO A 170 -55.15 -17.00 4.23
C PRO A 170 -54.99 -16.02 5.39
N LEU A 171 -56.06 -15.29 5.77
CA LEU A 171 -56.04 -14.31 6.85
C LEU A 171 -56.23 -14.94 8.25
N ASN A 172 -56.56 -16.23 8.34
CA ASN A 172 -56.67 -16.97 9.61
C ASN A 172 -55.38 -16.92 10.44
N GLU A 173 -54.24 -16.82 9.78
CA GLU A 173 -52.94 -16.74 10.44
C GLU A 173 -52.83 -15.51 11.35
N VAL A 174 -53.37 -14.36 10.90
CA VAL A 174 -53.40 -13.13 11.70
C VAL A 174 -54.26 -13.31 12.94
N GLU A 175 -55.45 -13.91 12.79
CA GLU A 175 -56.38 -14.18 13.89
C GLU A 175 -55.76 -15.12 14.94
N ARG A 176 -55.13 -16.22 14.51
CA ARG A 176 -54.45 -17.15 15.41
C ARG A 176 -53.27 -16.54 16.15
N SER A 177 -52.60 -15.54 15.56
CA SER A 177 -51.45 -14.88 16.18
C SER A 177 -51.85 -14.04 17.40
N VAL A 178 -53.08 -13.52 17.42
CA VAL A 178 -53.61 -12.70 18.53
C VAL A 178 -54.40 -13.51 19.56
N GLU A 179 -54.97 -14.65 19.16
CA GLU A 179 -55.77 -15.51 20.03
C GLU A 179 -55.01 -15.96 21.29
N GLY A 180 -55.62 -15.73 22.47
CA GLY A 180 -55.10 -16.22 23.75
C GLY A 180 -53.97 -15.38 24.35
N GLN A 181 -53.57 -14.28 23.71
CA GLN A 181 -52.67 -13.27 24.28
C GLN A 181 -53.47 -12.32 25.20
N ASN A 182 -52.94 -12.02 26.39
CA ASN A 182 -53.56 -11.05 27.30
C ASN A 182 -53.19 -9.63 26.86
N ASP A 183 -54.20 -8.77 26.67
CA ASP A 183 -54.05 -7.34 26.34
C ASP A 183 -53.16 -7.09 25.10
N ALA A 184 -53.31 -7.91 24.06
CA ALA A 184 -52.53 -7.76 22.83
C ALA A 184 -52.90 -6.47 22.08
N HIS A 185 -51.88 -5.76 21.60
CA HIS A 185 -52.05 -4.53 20.82
C HIS A 185 -51.62 -4.68 19.37
N ALA A 186 -52.55 -4.43 18.46
CA ALA A 186 -52.32 -4.45 17.01
C ALA A 186 -52.27 -3.03 16.43
N ALA A 187 -51.11 -2.65 15.87
CA ALA A 187 -50.98 -1.48 15.01
C ALA A 187 -51.30 -1.87 13.57
N MET A 188 -52.41 -1.37 13.03
CA MET A 188 -52.81 -1.61 11.65
C MET A 188 -52.44 -0.41 10.77
N VAL A 189 -51.49 -0.60 9.86
CA VAL A 189 -51.01 0.46 8.95
C VAL A 189 -51.62 0.26 7.57
N VAL A 190 -52.36 1.26 7.07
CA VAL A 190 -53.23 1.11 5.90
C VAL A 190 -53.14 2.30 4.96
N GLY A 191 -52.90 2.05 3.67
CA GLY A 191 -53.10 3.07 2.63
C GLY A 191 -54.60 3.29 2.34
N LEU A 192 -55.18 4.40 2.81
CA LEU A 192 -56.63 4.64 2.72
C LEU A 192 -57.14 4.88 1.29
N GLY A 193 -56.24 5.25 0.36
CA GLY A 193 -56.56 5.40 -1.07
C GLY A 193 -56.33 4.13 -1.92
N GLY A 194 -55.72 3.08 -1.34
CA GLY A 194 -55.36 1.85 -2.07
C GLY A 194 -56.52 0.86 -2.20
N GLY A 195 -56.49 -0.02 -3.20
CA GLY A 195 -57.56 -1.02 -3.42
C GLY A 195 -57.59 -2.13 -2.37
N THR A 196 -56.44 -2.67 -2.00
CA THR A 196 -56.35 -3.72 -0.96
C THR A 196 -56.57 -3.13 0.44
N GLY A 197 -55.79 -2.11 0.80
CA GLY A 197 -55.84 -1.47 2.12
C GLY A 197 -57.24 -0.99 2.50
N SER A 198 -57.83 -0.08 1.72
CA SER A 198 -59.19 0.44 1.97
C SER A 198 -60.30 -0.60 1.86
N GLY A 199 -60.03 -1.71 1.16
CA GLY A 199 -61.00 -2.78 0.93
C GLY A 199 -61.08 -3.79 2.07
N LEU A 200 -59.98 -4.03 2.80
CA LEU A 200 -59.86 -5.15 3.74
C LEU A 200 -59.79 -4.74 5.22
N PHE A 201 -59.33 -3.52 5.51
CA PHE A 201 -58.89 -3.17 6.86
C PHE A 201 -59.97 -3.24 7.95
N LEU A 202 -61.22 -2.81 7.67
CA LEU A 202 -62.32 -2.89 8.64
C LEU A 202 -62.61 -4.31 9.10
N ASP A 203 -62.44 -5.23 8.17
CA ASP A 203 -62.91 -6.61 8.27
C ASP A 203 -61.90 -7.44 9.03
N LEU A 204 -60.63 -7.21 8.70
CA LEU A 204 -59.52 -7.72 9.47
C LEU A 204 -59.51 -7.11 10.89
N ALA A 205 -59.79 -5.81 11.04
CA ALA A 205 -59.85 -5.17 12.35
C ALA A 205 -60.94 -5.78 13.24
N LYS A 206 -62.11 -6.08 12.65
CA LYS A 206 -63.18 -6.80 13.33
C LYS A 206 -62.72 -8.20 13.77
N ARG A 207 -62.10 -8.99 12.89
CA ARG A 207 -61.56 -10.32 13.22
C ARG A 207 -60.57 -10.26 14.39
N ILE A 208 -59.61 -9.34 14.33
CA ILE A 208 -58.59 -9.15 15.37
C ILE A 208 -59.23 -8.75 16.70
N LYS A 209 -60.22 -7.84 16.68
CA LYS A 209 -60.96 -7.43 17.87
C LYS A 209 -61.78 -8.57 18.47
N ASP A 210 -62.47 -9.34 17.63
CA ASP A 210 -63.27 -10.50 18.05
C ASP A 210 -62.38 -11.60 18.67
N ALA A 211 -61.12 -11.71 18.22
CA ALA A 211 -60.11 -12.60 18.80
C ALA A 211 -59.50 -12.09 20.13
N GLY A 212 -59.79 -10.85 20.52
CA GLY A 212 -59.47 -10.29 21.85
C GLY A 212 -58.36 -9.24 21.89
N ALA A 213 -57.83 -8.81 20.74
CA ALA A 213 -56.80 -7.76 20.68
C ALA A 213 -57.39 -6.36 20.49
N THR A 214 -56.66 -5.35 20.97
CA THR A 214 -56.98 -3.94 20.75
C THR A 214 -56.33 -3.46 19.45
N VAL A 215 -57.11 -2.84 18.56
CA VAL A 215 -56.62 -2.39 17.25
C VAL A 215 -56.50 -0.87 17.20
N THR A 216 -55.35 -0.37 16.78
CA THR A 216 -55.11 1.05 16.47
C THR A 216 -54.85 1.19 14.98
N LEU A 217 -55.59 2.08 14.31
CA LEU A 217 -55.43 2.34 12.88
C LEU A 217 -54.44 3.48 12.64
N PHE A 218 -53.44 3.24 11.80
CA PHE A 218 -52.54 4.22 11.21
C PHE A 218 -52.84 4.31 9.71
N GLY A 219 -53.75 5.22 9.35
CA GLY A 219 -54.21 5.44 8.00
C GLY A 219 -53.31 6.41 7.23
N VAL A 220 -52.55 5.91 6.26
CA VAL A 220 -51.77 6.72 5.32
C VAL A 220 -52.73 7.43 4.36
N LEU A 221 -52.66 8.75 4.39
CA LEU A 221 -53.65 9.65 3.82
C LEU A 221 -53.11 10.32 2.55
N PRO A 222 -53.66 10.03 1.36
CA PRO A 222 -53.19 10.64 0.12
C PRO A 222 -53.49 12.14 0.08
N THR A 223 -52.61 12.93 -0.53
CA THR A 223 -52.79 14.37 -0.73
C THR A 223 -53.27 14.69 -2.15
N PRO A 224 -54.26 15.60 -2.32
CA PRO A 224 -54.81 15.95 -3.64
C PRO A 224 -53.87 16.81 -4.51
N SER A 225 -52.54 16.70 -4.40
CA SER A 225 -51.51 17.52 -5.05
C SER A 225 -51.40 17.37 -6.58
N GLY A 226 -52.47 16.88 -7.24
CA GLY A 226 -52.63 16.87 -8.70
C GLY A 226 -51.96 15.70 -9.43
N ARG A 227 -51.23 14.82 -8.72
CA ARG A 227 -50.66 13.57 -9.27
C ARG A 227 -51.54 12.33 -9.01
N ASP A 228 -52.45 12.40 -8.04
CA ASP A 228 -53.29 11.26 -7.67
C ASP A 228 -54.48 11.06 -8.61
N ASP A 229 -54.75 9.79 -8.94
CA ASP A 229 -55.91 9.39 -9.74
C ASP A 229 -57.20 9.61 -8.96
N ASN A 230 -58.29 10.01 -9.64
CA ASN A 230 -59.61 10.22 -9.04
C ASN A 230 -60.09 9.01 -8.21
N ASN A 231 -59.66 7.79 -8.57
CA ASN A 231 -59.96 6.58 -7.80
C ASN A 231 -59.29 6.54 -6.42
N VAL A 232 -58.07 7.08 -6.26
CA VAL A 232 -57.35 7.13 -4.98
C VAL A 232 -58.08 8.05 -4.01
N LEU A 233 -58.44 9.24 -4.48
CA LEU A 233 -59.19 10.23 -3.71
C LEU A 233 -60.60 9.71 -3.36
N ALA A 234 -61.27 9.04 -4.29
CA ALA A 234 -62.57 8.42 -4.05
C ALA A 234 -62.51 7.29 -3.00
N ASN A 235 -61.50 6.42 -3.06
CA ASN A 235 -61.27 5.36 -2.06
C ASN A 235 -61.04 5.94 -0.66
N ALA A 236 -60.19 6.97 -0.55
CA ALA A 236 -59.91 7.64 0.73
C ALA A 236 -61.16 8.33 1.28
N TYR A 237 -61.94 9.02 0.43
CA TYR A 237 -63.21 9.65 0.80
C TYR A 237 -64.23 8.64 1.35
N ALA A 238 -64.40 7.52 0.65
CA ALA A 238 -65.28 6.43 1.08
C ALA A 238 -64.83 5.89 2.44
N THR A 239 -63.53 5.61 2.58
CA THR A 239 -62.95 5.03 3.80
C THR A 239 -63.12 5.94 5.01
N LEU A 240 -62.84 7.24 4.88
CA LEU A 240 -63.02 8.20 5.96
C LEU A 240 -64.50 8.39 6.34
N SER A 241 -65.39 8.39 5.35
CA SER A 241 -66.84 8.42 5.59
C SER A 241 -67.32 7.19 6.37
N GLU A 242 -66.81 6.00 6.04
CA GLU A 242 -67.16 4.77 6.75
C GLU A 242 -66.62 4.75 8.18
N LEU A 243 -65.39 5.25 8.39
CA LEU A 243 -64.77 5.38 9.71
C LEU A 243 -65.55 6.34 10.63
N GLU A 244 -65.90 7.54 10.14
CA GLU A 244 -66.71 8.48 10.92
C GLU A 244 -68.09 7.88 11.23
N TYR A 245 -68.73 7.24 10.25
CA TYR A 245 -70.01 6.59 10.47
C TYR A 245 -69.93 5.46 11.52
N LEU A 246 -68.87 4.66 11.54
CA LEU A 246 -68.65 3.63 12.58
C LEU A 246 -68.50 4.23 13.98
N ALA A 247 -67.78 5.35 14.11
CA ALA A 247 -67.67 6.07 15.38
C ALA A 247 -69.03 6.63 15.85
N LEU A 248 -69.75 7.31 14.95
CA LEU A 248 -71.09 7.87 15.22
C LEU A 248 -72.12 6.79 15.62
N SER A 249 -72.04 5.62 15.00
CA SER A 249 -72.92 4.47 15.28
C SER A 249 -72.50 3.64 16.50
N SER A 250 -71.40 3.99 17.17
CA SER A 250 -70.81 3.22 18.28
C SER A 250 -70.43 1.79 17.90
N GLN A 251 -70.02 1.59 16.64
CA GLN A 251 -69.55 0.31 16.09
C GLN A 251 -68.06 0.35 15.72
N ASN A 252 -67.30 1.27 16.31
CA ASN A 252 -65.89 1.40 16.01
C ASN A 252 -65.09 0.15 16.45
N TYR A 253 -64.29 -0.39 15.52
CA TYR A 253 -63.38 -1.51 15.78
C TYR A 253 -62.01 -1.04 16.25
N PHE A 254 -61.71 0.25 16.06
CA PHE A 254 -60.46 0.86 16.44
C PHE A 254 -60.57 1.55 17.79
N ARG A 255 -59.49 1.48 18.55
CA ARG A 255 -59.30 2.30 19.75
C ARG A 255 -59.06 3.77 19.38
N ASN A 256 -58.22 3.98 18.38
CA ASN A 256 -57.93 5.30 17.82
C ASN A 256 -57.72 5.18 16.30
N ILE A 257 -58.12 6.22 15.58
CA ILE A 257 -57.96 6.38 14.15
C ILE A 257 -56.95 7.50 13.91
N LEU A 258 -55.69 7.11 13.74
CA LEU A 258 -54.60 8.02 13.43
C LEU A 258 -54.48 8.19 11.91
N LEU A 259 -54.46 9.42 11.45
CA LEU A 259 -54.26 9.78 10.06
C LEU A 259 -52.84 10.32 9.88
N LEU A 260 -52.10 9.73 8.94
CA LEU A 260 -50.74 10.08 8.56
C LEU A 260 -50.77 10.80 7.21
N PRO A 261 -50.64 12.14 7.18
CA PRO A 261 -50.64 12.90 5.93
C PRO A 261 -49.44 12.51 5.06
N TYR A 262 -49.69 11.99 3.85
CA TYR A 262 -48.65 11.62 2.89
C TYR A 262 -48.60 12.62 1.73
N ASP A 263 -47.41 13.16 1.46
CA ASP A 263 -47.17 14.04 0.32
C ASP A 263 -46.18 13.39 -0.67
N PRO A 264 -46.61 13.03 -1.90
CA PRO A 264 -45.76 12.41 -2.92
C PRO A 264 -44.68 13.34 -3.50
N ALA A 265 -44.58 14.59 -3.04
CA ALA A 265 -43.43 15.46 -3.31
C ALA A 265 -42.22 15.15 -2.41
N VAL A 266 -42.42 14.36 -1.36
CA VAL A 266 -41.39 13.98 -0.38
C VAL A 266 -40.77 12.65 -0.77
N ASP A 267 -39.52 12.43 -0.39
CA ASP A 267 -38.86 11.12 -0.53
C ASP A 267 -39.64 10.06 0.28
N ASP A 268 -40.06 8.98 -0.38
CA ASP A 268 -40.90 7.92 0.22
C ASP A 268 -40.22 7.33 1.46
N ASP A 269 -38.90 7.16 1.43
CA ASP A 269 -38.11 6.63 2.55
C ASP A 269 -38.15 7.56 3.79
N ILE A 270 -38.18 8.88 3.56
CA ILE A 270 -38.25 9.88 4.65
C ILE A 270 -39.63 9.86 5.31
N PHE A 271 -40.70 9.76 4.51
CA PHE A 271 -42.05 9.63 5.04
C PHE A 271 -42.21 8.32 5.83
N ASP A 272 -41.76 7.21 5.27
CA ASP A 272 -41.88 5.90 5.90
C ASP A 272 -41.17 5.90 7.26
N LYS A 273 -39.94 6.44 7.34
CA LYS A 273 -39.21 6.58 8.61
C LYS A 273 -40.00 7.44 9.60
N ALA A 274 -40.55 8.57 9.18
CA ALA A 274 -41.39 9.41 10.04
C ALA A 274 -42.66 8.69 10.53
N ALA A 275 -43.29 7.87 9.68
CA ALA A 275 -44.42 7.03 10.07
C ALA A 275 -44.02 5.96 11.10
N THR A 276 -42.83 5.35 10.98
CA THR A 276 -42.31 4.44 12.02
C THR A 276 -42.18 5.14 13.37
N TYR A 277 -41.66 6.38 13.36
CA TYR A 277 -41.57 7.21 14.55
C TYR A 277 -42.94 7.56 15.11
N THR A 278 -43.95 7.79 14.27
CA THR A 278 -45.31 8.01 14.73
C THR A 278 -45.85 6.79 15.47
N ILE A 279 -45.67 5.60 14.92
CA ILE A 279 -46.12 4.34 15.52
C ILE A 279 -45.45 4.15 16.88
N THR A 280 -44.12 4.25 16.95
CA THR A 280 -43.40 4.09 18.23
C THR A 280 -43.75 5.20 19.22
N SER A 281 -43.90 6.45 18.77
CA SER A 281 -44.30 7.57 19.63
C SER A 281 -45.66 7.34 20.25
N TYR A 282 -46.63 6.80 19.51
CA TYR A 282 -47.98 6.54 20.01
C TYR A 282 -47.96 5.58 21.21
N TYR A 283 -47.18 4.49 21.12
CA TYR A 283 -47.04 3.52 22.21
C TYR A 283 -46.19 4.02 23.38
N ASN A 284 -45.50 5.16 23.23
CA ASN A 284 -44.68 5.80 24.26
C ASN A 284 -45.18 7.21 24.62
N THR A 285 -46.44 7.52 24.31
CA THR A 285 -47.02 8.86 24.54
C THR A 285 -47.31 9.13 26.02
N SER A 286 -47.49 8.09 26.86
CA SER A 286 -47.87 8.26 28.28
C SER A 286 -46.68 8.20 29.25
N ASP A 287 -46.70 9.05 30.29
CA ASP A 287 -45.70 9.04 31.39
C ASP A 287 -45.67 7.70 32.16
N SER A 288 -46.78 6.96 32.16
CA SER A 288 -46.86 5.61 32.76
C SER A 288 -46.37 4.50 31.84
N GLN A 289 -45.92 4.82 30.63
CA GLN A 289 -45.55 3.86 29.59
C GLN A 289 -46.61 2.77 29.39
N SER A 290 -47.89 3.15 29.45
CA SER A 290 -49.00 2.30 29.03
C SER A 290 -49.25 2.50 27.54
N ASN A 291 -49.54 1.42 26.82
CA ASN A 291 -49.99 1.40 25.42
C ASN A 291 -51.36 2.07 25.20
N THR A 292 -51.85 2.76 26.23
CA THR A 292 -53.21 3.23 26.37
C THR A 292 -53.12 4.68 26.80
N TYR A 293 -53.60 5.59 25.96
CA TYR A 293 -53.79 6.98 26.34
C TYR A 293 -55.27 7.33 26.19
N GLU A 294 -55.95 7.40 27.32
CA GLU A 294 -57.40 7.58 27.39
C GLU A 294 -57.87 8.86 26.69
N LYS A 295 -57.03 9.93 26.62
CA LYS A 295 -57.43 11.16 25.90
C LYS A 295 -57.34 11.07 24.38
N LEU A 296 -56.75 10.01 23.82
CA LEU A 296 -56.78 9.71 22.38
C LEU A 296 -57.81 8.62 22.05
N ASP A 297 -58.52 8.10 23.05
CA ASP A 297 -59.41 6.95 22.91
C ASP A 297 -60.86 7.43 22.90
N GLU A 298 -61.50 7.42 21.72
CA GLU A 298 -62.88 7.88 21.57
C GLU A 298 -63.91 7.06 22.37
N THR A 299 -63.50 5.88 22.87
CA THR A 299 -64.37 5.04 23.68
C THR A 299 -64.41 5.46 25.15
N GLU A 300 -63.50 6.35 25.57
CA GLU A 300 -63.39 6.89 26.92
C GLU A 300 -64.26 8.14 27.10
N PRO A 301 -65.48 8.04 27.67
CA PRO A 301 -66.53 9.06 27.52
C PRO A 301 -66.23 10.40 28.20
N ASP A 302 -65.33 10.41 29.19
CA ASP A 302 -65.05 11.59 30.03
C ASP A 302 -63.74 12.30 29.63
N VAL A 303 -62.83 11.61 28.94
CA VAL A 303 -61.45 12.09 28.70
C VAL A 303 -61.01 12.01 27.25
N GLY A 304 -61.62 11.13 26.45
CA GLY A 304 -61.36 10.93 25.03
C GLY A 304 -62.00 11.98 24.11
N PRO A 305 -61.67 11.93 22.81
CA PRO A 305 -62.35 12.76 21.81
C PRO A 305 -63.83 12.36 21.68
N PRO A 306 -64.73 13.30 21.35
CA PRO A 306 -66.14 12.99 21.16
C PRO A 306 -66.36 12.15 19.89
N LYS A 307 -67.42 11.32 19.87
CA LYS A 307 -67.71 10.39 18.76
C LYS A 307 -67.89 11.06 17.39
N TYR A 308 -68.27 12.33 17.37
CA TYR A 308 -68.46 13.12 16.15
C TYR A 308 -67.16 13.73 15.61
N ALA A 309 -66.04 13.59 16.32
CA ALA A 309 -64.72 14.03 15.89
C ALA A 309 -63.66 12.94 16.18
N PRO A 310 -63.80 11.75 15.57
CA PRO A 310 -63.08 10.54 15.97
C PRO A 310 -61.61 10.50 15.51
N PHE A 311 -61.18 11.46 14.67
CA PHE A 311 -59.87 11.39 14.04
C PHE A 311 -58.78 12.03 14.89
N THR A 312 -57.61 11.39 14.88
CA THR A 312 -56.35 11.95 15.35
C THR A 312 -55.45 12.18 14.15
N ILE A 313 -54.92 13.38 13.95
CA ILE A 313 -53.85 13.61 12.97
C ILE A 313 -52.52 13.47 13.68
N ALA A 314 -51.60 12.69 13.12
CA ALA A 314 -50.25 12.55 13.64
C ALA A 314 -49.22 13.07 12.63
N SER A 315 -48.23 13.80 13.13
CA SER A 315 -47.15 14.37 12.34
C SER A 315 -45.83 14.22 13.09
N SER A 316 -44.93 13.40 12.56
CA SER A 316 -43.57 13.22 13.08
C SER A 316 -42.58 14.02 12.25
N ARG A 317 -41.71 14.77 12.93
CA ARG A 317 -40.53 15.40 12.35
C ARG A 317 -39.31 14.95 13.14
N TYR A 318 -38.21 14.67 12.47
CA TYR A 318 -36.97 14.30 13.12
C TYR A 318 -35.82 15.20 12.65
N LEU A 319 -35.01 15.61 13.62
CA LEU A 319 -33.75 16.28 13.42
C LEU A 319 -32.66 15.21 13.32
N HIS A 320 -31.94 15.13 12.21
CA HIS A 320 -30.86 14.17 12.02
C HIS A 320 -29.51 14.89 12.07
N TYR A 321 -28.64 14.46 12.97
CA TYR A 321 -27.28 14.99 13.09
C TYR A 321 -26.35 14.34 12.06
N LEU A 322 -25.73 15.14 11.19
CA LEU A 322 -24.87 14.70 10.09
C LEU A 322 -23.51 14.16 10.60
N LYS A 323 -23.50 12.98 11.21
CA LYS A 323 -22.26 12.31 11.65
C LYS A 323 -21.53 11.63 10.49
N GLU A 324 -22.27 11.09 9.53
CA GLU A 324 -21.74 10.28 8.44
C GLU A 324 -20.73 11.06 7.59
N ASP A 325 -20.95 12.37 7.44
CA ASP A 325 -20.00 13.27 6.78
C ASP A 325 -18.70 13.40 7.58
N PHE A 326 -18.79 13.47 8.91
CA PHE A 326 -17.61 13.49 9.77
C PHE A 326 -16.83 12.17 9.70
N ASP A 327 -17.52 11.03 9.78
CA ASP A 327 -16.88 9.71 9.68
C ASP A 327 -16.19 9.54 8.31
N ARG A 328 -16.85 9.96 7.22
CA ARG A 328 -16.27 9.97 5.87
C ARG A 328 -15.04 10.86 5.78
N THR A 329 -15.09 12.07 6.31
CA THR A 329 -13.93 12.98 6.33
C THR A 329 -12.79 12.44 7.19
N LYS A 330 -13.09 11.82 8.34
CA LYS A 330 -12.10 11.18 9.22
C LYS A 330 -11.44 9.98 8.55
N GLU A 331 -12.20 9.14 7.84
CA GLU A 331 -11.66 8.03 7.06
C GLU A 331 -10.73 8.53 5.95
N ASN A 332 -11.16 9.54 5.17
CA ASN A 332 -10.35 10.13 4.12
C ASN A 332 -9.06 10.77 4.66
N PHE A 333 -9.16 11.45 5.82
CA PHE A 333 -8.00 12.02 6.50
C PHE A 333 -7.02 10.93 6.94
N ASN A 334 -7.50 9.85 7.55
CA ASN A 334 -6.65 8.74 7.98
C ASN A 334 -5.95 8.07 6.78
N ASN A 335 -6.67 7.87 5.68
CA ASN A 335 -6.08 7.34 4.44
C ASN A 335 -4.99 8.27 3.89
N TYR A 336 -5.25 9.58 3.84
CA TYR A 336 -4.24 10.56 3.46
C TYR A 336 -3.04 10.54 4.42
N PHE A 337 -3.30 10.48 5.73
CA PHE A 337 -2.30 10.46 6.79
C PHE A 337 -1.36 9.26 6.65
N ASP A 338 -1.91 8.05 6.51
CA ASP A 338 -1.14 6.82 6.37
C ASP A 338 -0.29 6.84 5.08
N ASN A 339 -0.89 7.21 3.94
CA ASN A 339 -0.17 7.31 2.67
C ASN A 339 0.95 8.37 2.74
N LYS A 340 0.68 9.51 3.37
CA LYS A 340 1.68 10.58 3.55
C LYS A 340 2.81 10.14 4.47
N LYS A 341 2.51 9.43 5.57
CA LYS A 341 3.49 8.86 6.49
C LYS A 341 4.40 7.84 5.79
N ASP A 342 3.86 6.98 4.94
CA ASP A 342 4.62 6.03 4.14
C ASP A 342 5.53 6.73 3.11
N ALA A 343 5.01 7.75 2.42
CA ALA A 343 5.80 8.57 1.50
C ALA A 343 6.99 9.25 2.19
N LEU A 344 6.77 9.78 3.40
CA LEU A 344 7.85 10.37 4.21
C LEU A 344 8.86 9.34 4.68
N GLY A 345 8.41 8.14 5.05
CA GLY A 345 9.30 7.03 5.39
C GLY A 345 10.20 6.61 4.22
N ALA A 346 9.64 6.52 3.02
CA ALA A 346 10.40 6.20 1.82
C ALA A 346 11.41 7.31 1.45
N GLU A 347 11.03 8.58 1.61
CA GLU A 347 11.92 9.72 1.38
C GLU A 347 13.10 9.75 2.37
N GLU A 348 12.82 9.47 3.65
CA GLU A 348 13.85 9.41 4.68
C GLU A 348 14.89 8.33 4.37
N GLU A 349 14.44 7.13 4.02
CA GLU A 349 15.34 6.03 3.66
C GLU A 349 16.19 6.38 2.42
N LEU A 350 15.60 7.04 1.42
CA LEU A 350 16.33 7.55 0.27
C LEU A 350 17.44 8.51 0.69
N TYR A 351 17.13 9.49 1.54
CA TYR A 351 18.12 10.46 2.01
C TYR A 351 19.21 9.83 2.89
N ASP A 352 18.90 8.82 3.69
CA ASP A 352 19.90 8.07 4.46
C ASP A 352 20.88 7.32 3.54
N LYS A 353 20.37 6.74 2.45
CA LYS A 353 21.22 6.05 1.47
C LYS A 353 22.06 7.00 0.64
N ILE A 354 21.49 8.12 0.18
CA ILE A 354 22.26 9.18 -0.49
C ILE A 354 23.34 9.73 0.43
N LYS A 355 23.02 9.98 1.71
CA LYS A 355 23.99 10.44 2.70
C LYS A 355 25.15 9.46 2.86
N SER A 356 24.85 8.17 3.05
CA SER A 356 25.87 7.14 3.22
C SER A 356 26.80 7.07 2.00
N TYR A 357 26.21 7.04 0.80
CA TYR A 357 26.97 7.03 -0.46
C TYR A 357 27.87 8.26 -0.61
N LEU A 358 27.37 9.45 -0.30
CA LEU A 358 28.17 10.68 -0.36
C LEU A 358 29.28 10.70 0.69
N CYS A 359 29.03 10.22 1.92
CA CYS A 359 30.07 10.14 2.95
C CYS A 359 31.23 9.22 2.55
N ASP A 360 30.92 8.10 1.90
CA ASP A 360 31.93 7.09 1.54
C ASP A 360 32.72 7.50 0.29
N ASN A 361 32.05 8.10 -0.70
CA ASN A 361 32.65 8.34 -2.03
C ASN A 361 32.96 9.82 -2.32
N ASN A 362 32.25 10.75 -1.67
CA ASN A 362 32.30 12.19 -1.98
C ASN A 362 32.26 13.06 -0.71
N PRO A 363 33.27 12.93 0.19
CA PRO A 363 33.23 13.54 1.52
C PRO A 363 33.08 15.07 1.50
N ASN A 364 33.66 15.75 0.50
CA ASN A 364 33.51 17.21 0.35
C ASN A 364 32.05 17.61 0.08
N ALA A 365 31.34 16.88 -0.78
CA ALA A 365 29.92 17.12 -1.04
C ALA A 365 29.06 16.73 0.18
N ALA A 366 29.48 15.70 0.93
CA ALA A 366 28.79 15.26 2.14
C ALA A 366 28.79 16.32 3.26
N GLU A 367 29.79 17.22 3.31
CA GLU A 367 29.79 18.34 4.27
C GLU A 367 28.56 19.24 4.09
N GLU A 368 28.08 19.42 2.86
CA GLU A 368 26.93 20.27 2.55
C GLU A 368 25.56 19.65 2.94
N LEU A 369 25.51 18.36 3.27
CA LEU A 369 24.31 17.70 3.81
C LEU A 369 23.91 18.27 5.18
N HIS A 370 24.88 18.82 5.92
CA HIS A 370 24.71 19.28 7.30
C HIS A 370 24.70 20.81 7.43
N THR A 371 24.91 21.56 6.34
CA THR A 371 24.92 23.03 6.33
C THR A 371 23.50 23.60 6.29
N THR A 372 22.74 23.35 7.36
CA THR A 372 21.41 23.97 7.58
C THR A 372 21.51 25.34 8.23
N ASP A 373 22.71 25.86 8.51
CA ASP A 373 22.94 27.08 9.29
C ASP A 373 23.17 28.35 8.47
N GLY A 374 23.17 28.24 7.13
CA GLY A 374 23.47 29.34 6.23
C GLY A 374 24.97 29.60 6.03
N ASN A 375 25.87 28.80 6.61
CA ASN A 375 27.32 28.85 6.35
C ASN A 375 27.77 27.89 5.24
N SER A 376 26.84 27.50 4.38
CA SER A 376 27.10 26.72 3.17
C SER A 376 27.90 27.54 2.17
N SER A 377 28.94 26.94 1.59
CA SER A 377 29.68 27.57 0.48
C SER A 377 28.89 27.50 -0.83
N VAL A 378 27.94 26.55 -0.91
CA VAL A 378 27.08 26.29 -2.06
C VAL A 378 25.69 26.92 -1.89
N ARG A 379 25.22 27.65 -2.90
CA ARG A 379 23.90 28.32 -2.91
C ARG A 379 22.84 27.36 -3.43
N LEU A 380 21.73 27.21 -2.69
CA LEU A 380 20.55 26.47 -3.17
C LEU A 380 19.97 27.16 -4.43
N PRO A 381 19.72 26.45 -5.55
CA PRO A 381 19.15 27.03 -6.76
C PRO A 381 17.78 27.69 -6.52
N ASN A 382 17.43 28.72 -7.30
CA ASN A 382 16.17 29.46 -7.10
C ASN A 382 14.93 28.56 -7.20
N ARG A 383 14.86 27.73 -8.24
CA ARG A 383 13.73 26.81 -8.47
C ARG A 383 13.56 25.84 -7.30
N ASP A 384 14.63 25.17 -6.91
CA ASP A 384 14.63 24.22 -5.80
C ASP A 384 14.21 24.89 -4.47
N ALA A 385 14.67 26.12 -4.21
CA ALA A 385 14.26 26.86 -3.02
C ALA A 385 12.75 27.13 -3.00
N THR A 386 12.17 27.58 -4.12
CA THR A 386 10.73 27.82 -4.24
C THR A 386 9.91 26.53 -4.15
N ASP A 387 10.39 25.42 -4.73
CA ASP A 387 9.72 24.11 -4.64
C ASP A 387 9.64 23.62 -3.19
N LEU A 388 10.73 23.77 -2.41
CA LEU A 388 10.73 23.45 -0.98
C LEU A 388 9.78 24.35 -0.18
N LEU A 389 9.72 25.64 -0.49
CA LEU A 389 8.77 26.57 0.15
C LEU A 389 7.32 26.16 -0.16
N THR A 390 7.01 25.82 -1.41
CA THR A 390 5.68 25.35 -1.82
C THR A 390 5.29 24.10 -1.03
N ARG A 391 6.21 23.17 -0.85
CA ARG A 391 5.97 21.96 -0.05
C ARG A 391 5.65 22.28 1.41
N LEU A 392 6.34 23.25 2.02
CA LEU A 392 6.02 23.71 3.38
C LEU A 392 4.67 24.45 3.44
N GLN A 393 4.32 25.21 2.41
CA GLN A 393 3.01 25.86 2.30
C GLN A 393 1.88 24.84 2.18
N ASN A 394 2.09 23.69 1.54
CA ASN A 394 1.11 22.60 1.50
C ASN A 394 0.86 22.03 2.90
N VAL A 395 1.89 21.90 3.75
CA VAL A 395 1.71 21.51 5.15
C VAL A 395 0.94 22.59 5.91
N LYS A 396 1.24 23.88 5.68
CA LYS A 396 0.46 24.99 6.26
C LYS A 396 -1.02 24.90 5.84
N GLN A 397 -1.28 24.68 4.56
CA GLN A 397 -2.63 24.51 4.04
C GLN A 397 -3.35 23.33 4.69
N LEU A 398 -2.66 22.20 4.90
CA LEU A 398 -3.21 21.02 5.57
C LEU A 398 -3.61 21.32 7.02
N ILE A 399 -2.73 21.96 7.79
CA ILE A 399 -3.01 22.30 9.19
C ILE A 399 -4.08 23.40 9.32
N ASP A 400 -4.22 24.28 8.32
CA ASP A 400 -5.24 25.33 8.30
C ASP A 400 -6.59 24.86 7.70
N GLN A 401 -6.79 23.55 7.43
CA GLN A 401 -8.07 23.04 6.94
C GLN A 401 -9.14 23.03 8.04
N ASP A 402 -10.38 23.36 7.67
CA ASP A 402 -11.52 23.41 8.59
C ASP A 402 -11.74 22.07 9.32
N PHE A 403 -11.53 20.94 8.63
CA PHE A 403 -11.69 19.62 9.25
C PHE A 403 -10.71 19.34 10.40
N ILE A 404 -9.53 19.97 10.41
CA ILE A 404 -8.56 19.83 11.50
C ILE A 404 -9.08 20.53 12.76
N GLU A 405 -9.74 21.68 12.61
CA GLU A 405 -10.43 22.35 13.71
C GLU A 405 -11.63 21.51 14.19
N GLU A 406 -12.40 20.92 13.28
CA GLU A 406 -13.53 20.04 13.61
C GLU A 406 -13.10 18.73 14.28
N MET A 407 -11.91 18.20 14.00
CA MET A 407 -11.31 17.07 14.74
C MET A 407 -10.79 17.47 16.13
N GLU A 408 -10.92 18.75 16.50
CA GLU A 408 -10.46 19.34 17.75
C GLU A 408 -8.93 19.19 17.99
N PHE A 409 -8.10 19.16 16.94
CA PHE A 409 -6.64 19.15 17.08
C PHE A 409 -6.14 20.50 17.62
N ARG A 410 -5.71 20.52 18.89
CA ARG A 410 -5.43 21.75 19.64
C ARG A 410 -4.04 22.32 19.40
N SER A 411 -3.07 21.46 19.12
CA SER A 411 -1.67 21.78 18.82
C SER A 411 -1.49 22.54 17.52
N VAL A 412 -2.41 22.35 16.57
CA VAL A 412 -2.37 22.95 15.24
C VAL A 412 -2.37 24.48 15.28
N LYS A 413 -3.12 25.10 16.20
CA LYS A 413 -3.10 26.56 16.40
C LYS A 413 -1.71 27.06 16.83
N GLN A 414 -1.00 26.28 17.65
CA GLN A 414 0.36 26.62 18.08
C GLN A 414 1.38 26.43 16.95
N LEU A 415 1.22 25.38 16.15
CA LEU A 415 2.04 25.09 14.96
C LEU A 415 1.87 26.17 13.88
N SER A 416 0.64 26.53 13.54
CA SER A 416 0.35 27.59 12.57
C SER A 416 0.94 28.94 13.02
N ALA A 417 0.79 29.30 14.30
CA ALA A 417 1.42 30.49 14.87
C ALA A 417 2.96 30.42 14.86
N ALA A 418 3.56 29.25 15.04
CA ALA A 418 5.01 29.07 14.94
C ALA A 418 5.48 29.24 13.49
N PHE A 419 4.77 28.65 12.54
CA PHE A 419 5.04 28.77 11.10
C PHE A 419 5.03 30.24 10.68
N GLU A 420 4.00 31.01 11.05
CA GLU A 420 3.90 32.44 10.76
C GLU A 420 5.05 33.26 11.37
N ARG A 421 5.47 32.95 12.61
CA ARG A 421 6.60 33.65 13.25
C ARG A 421 7.90 33.41 12.48
N VAL A 422 8.12 32.19 12.02
CA VAL A 422 9.31 31.81 11.24
C VAL A 422 9.26 32.46 9.86
N GLU A 423 8.10 32.46 9.21
CA GLU A 423 7.85 33.06 7.89
C GLU A 423 8.17 34.56 7.94
N ASN A 424 7.56 35.29 8.87
CA ASN A 424 7.86 36.70 9.11
C ASN A 424 9.35 36.94 9.42
N THR A 425 10.00 36.05 10.17
CA THR A 425 11.43 36.19 10.48
C THR A 425 12.29 36.00 9.23
N ALA A 426 11.94 35.05 8.37
CA ALA A 426 12.63 34.78 7.11
C ALA A 426 12.47 35.95 6.13
N GLU A 427 11.26 36.49 5.98
CA GLU A 427 10.98 37.67 5.15
C GLU A 427 11.81 38.88 5.57
N ASN A 428 11.96 39.10 6.87
CA ASN A 428 12.72 40.24 7.41
C ASN A 428 14.25 40.07 7.32
N ARG A 429 14.74 38.82 7.26
CA ARG A 429 16.19 38.50 7.22
C ARG A 429 16.71 38.27 5.81
N ALA A 430 15.84 37.84 4.90
CA ALA A 430 16.23 37.57 3.52
C ALA A 430 16.75 38.85 2.84
N THR A 431 17.84 38.70 2.09
CA THR A 431 18.39 39.75 1.26
C THR A 431 18.42 39.28 -0.18
N TRP A 432 18.02 40.15 -1.11
CA TRP A 432 18.01 39.87 -2.54
C TRP A 432 18.52 41.08 -3.32
N GLU A 433 19.15 40.80 -4.46
CA GLU A 433 19.66 41.84 -5.38
C GLU A 433 18.64 42.19 -6.47
N ASP A 434 17.87 41.20 -6.93
CA ASP A 434 16.78 41.34 -7.90
C ASP A 434 15.44 40.99 -7.24
N GLU A 435 14.39 41.76 -7.53
CA GLU A 435 13.04 41.48 -7.01
C GLU A 435 12.51 40.14 -7.51
N GLN A 436 12.96 39.65 -8.67
CA GLN A 436 12.63 38.31 -9.18
C GLN A 436 13.20 37.17 -8.31
N ASP A 437 14.26 37.44 -7.53
CA ASP A 437 14.91 36.47 -6.64
C ASP A 437 14.35 36.48 -5.22
N LYS A 438 13.46 37.42 -4.90
CA LYS A 438 12.97 37.67 -3.55
C LYS A 438 12.37 36.42 -2.89
N GLU A 439 11.48 35.74 -3.59
CA GLU A 439 10.80 34.54 -3.07
C GLU A 439 11.80 33.41 -2.78
N ALA A 440 12.74 33.17 -3.68
CA ALA A 440 13.82 32.20 -3.47
C ALA A 440 14.79 32.62 -2.35
N ALA A 441 15.01 33.92 -2.12
CA ALA A 441 15.81 34.42 -1.01
C ALA A 441 15.12 34.21 0.34
N ILE A 442 13.80 34.42 0.40
CA ILE A 442 12.96 34.12 1.56
C ILE A 442 12.99 32.62 1.84
N ALA A 443 12.73 31.78 0.83
CA ALA A 443 12.74 30.32 0.95
C ALA A 443 14.06 29.76 1.53
N ARG A 444 15.22 30.26 1.04
CA ARG A 444 16.55 29.88 1.56
C ARG A 444 16.75 30.20 3.04
N THR A 445 16.06 31.22 3.54
CA THR A 445 16.11 31.62 4.95
C THR A 445 15.05 30.88 5.77
N PHE A 446 13.89 30.64 5.18
CA PHE A 446 12.74 30.03 5.81
C PHE A 446 12.96 28.55 6.15
N VAL A 447 13.34 27.74 5.17
CA VAL A 447 13.57 26.28 5.31
C VAL A 447 14.47 25.95 6.52
N PRO A 448 15.68 26.53 6.68
CA PRO A 448 16.54 26.22 7.81
C PRO A 448 16.05 26.79 9.15
N LEU A 449 15.35 27.93 9.15
CA LEU A 449 14.79 28.49 10.38
C LEU A 449 13.62 27.66 10.89
N LEU A 450 12.79 27.13 9.98
CA LEU A 450 11.65 26.30 10.32
C LEU A 450 12.13 24.99 10.94
N ALA A 451 13.04 24.28 10.27
CA ALA A 451 13.59 23.02 10.78
C ALA A 451 14.10 23.13 12.22
N ARG A 452 14.84 24.21 12.54
CA ARG A 452 15.36 24.48 13.90
C ARG A 452 14.29 24.85 14.91
N SER A 453 13.20 25.47 14.44
CA SER A 453 12.14 25.94 15.32
C SER A 453 11.27 24.80 15.84
N VAL A 454 11.28 23.65 15.17
CA VAL A 454 10.40 22.51 15.45
C VAL A 454 11.16 21.29 16.03
N ASP A 455 12.40 21.50 16.52
CA ASP A 455 13.26 20.43 17.08
C ASP A 455 12.67 19.72 18.32
N ASN A 456 11.67 20.30 19.01
CA ASN A 456 11.05 19.70 20.20
C ASN A 456 9.52 19.64 20.08
N VAL A 457 8.99 18.43 19.84
CA VAL A 457 7.54 18.16 19.76
C VAL A 457 6.79 18.62 21.02
N GLU A 458 7.43 18.54 22.19
CA GLU A 458 6.82 18.96 23.46
C GLU A 458 6.50 20.46 23.52
N ASP A 459 7.17 21.29 22.72
CA ASP A 459 6.91 22.74 22.67
C ASP A 459 5.54 23.08 22.04
N TYR A 460 4.88 22.10 21.41
CA TYR A 460 3.58 22.21 20.75
C TYR A 460 2.47 21.47 21.48
N GLN A 461 2.74 20.97 22.70
CA GLN A 461 1.74 20.30 23.51
C GLN A 461 0.59 21.27 23.87
N PRO A 462 -0.67 20.83 23.82
CA PRO A 462 -1.80 21.63 24.28
C PRO A 462 -1.57 22.11 25.72
N SER A 463 -1.84 23.40 26.00
CA SER A 463 -1.55 24.03 27.29
C SER A 463 -2.31 23.43 28.49
N ASP A 464 -3.34 22.63 28.21
CA ASP A 464 -4.37 22.23 29.18
C ASP A 464 -4.50 20.68 29.32
N GLY A 465 -3.59 19.86 28.74
CA GLY A 465 -3.71 18.40 28.83
C GLY A 465 -2.65 17.56 28.11
N GLU A 466 -2.86 16.23 28.11
CA GLU A 466 -2.12 15.26 27.29
C GLU A 466 -2.65 15.27 25.85
N TRP A 467 -1.80 14.91 24.89
CA TRP A 467 -2.18 14.77 23.49
C TRP A 467 -3.25 13.70 23.29
N ALA A 468 -4.19 13.93 22.37
CA ALA A 468 -4.89 12.81 21.77
C ALA A 468 -3.88 11.96 20.96
N ALA A 469 -4.06 10.63 20.95
CA ALA A 469 -3.06 9.72 20.37
C ALA A 469 -2.88 9.96 18.86
N ASP A 470 -4.01 10.14 18.16
CA ASP A 470 -4.11 10.49 16.74
C ASP A 470 -3.50 11.87 16.43
N GLU A 471 -3.78 12.88 17.27
CA GLU A 471 -3.20 14.22 17.12
C GLU A 471 -1.67 14.20 17.24
N ARG A 472 -1.13 13.49 18.22
CA ARG A 472 0.32 13.37 18.42
C ARG A 472 0.99 12.70 17.22
N GLU A 473 0.38 11.62 16.73
CA GLU A 473 0.89 10.88 15.58
C GLU A 473 0.89 11.76 14.32
N PHE A 474 -0.21 12.47 14.06
CA PHE A 474 -0.32 13.44 12.97
C PHE A 474 0.78 14.50 13.01
N VAL A 475 0.96 15.16 14.16
CA VAL A 475 1.97 16.20 14.32
C VAL A 475 3.37 15.64 14.16
N THR A 476 3.69 14.52 14.82
CA THR A 476 5.05 13.97 14.84
C THR A 476 5.43 13.35 13.49
N ASP A 477 4.60 12.45 12.98
CA ASP A 477 4.96 11.57 11.87
C ASP A 477 4.71 12.20 10.49
N VAL A 478 3.90 13.27 10.41
CA VAL A 478 3.62 14.01 9.18
C VAL A 478 4.13 15.44 9.23
N VAL A 479 3.68 16.27 10.17
CA VAL A 479 4.01 17.71 10.14
C VAL A 479 5.49 17.96 10.44
N ILE A 480 5.99 17.47 11.57
CA ILE A 480 7.38 17.69 12.01
C ILE A 480 8.34 16.93 11.09
N ARG A 481 8.01 15.68 10.77
CA ARG A 481 8.80 14.86 9.85
C ARG A 481 8.92 15.49 8.46
N GLU A 482 7.87 16.10 7.92
CA GLU A 482 7.97 16.83 6.64
C GLU A 482 8.93 18.02 6.76
N PHE A 483 8.89 18.79 7.85
CA PHE A 483 9.82 19.92 8.06
C PHE A 483 11.28 19.46 8.10
N GLU A 484 11.57 18.37 8.80
CA GLU A 484 12.89 17.75 8.83
C GLU A 484 13.33 17.27 7.46
N LEU A 485 12.46 16.57 6.72
CA LEU A 485 12.78 16.03 5.41
C LEU A 485 12.95 17.11 4.35
N VAL A 486 12.18 18.21 4.42
CA VAL A 486 12.41 19.39 3.58
C VAL A 486 13.79 20.00 3.83
N ALA A 487 14.23 20.08 5.08
CA ALA A 487 15.57 20.56 5.43
C ALA A 487 16.67 19.62 4.93
N ARG A 488 16.47 18.30 5.08
CA ARG A 488 17.39 17.27 4.56
C ARG A 488 17.47 17.33 3.04
N ARG A 489 16.34 17.50 2.35
CA ARG A 489 16.27 17.69 0.89
C ARG A 489 17.08 18.90 0.45
N ALA A 490 17.00 20.02 1.17
CA ALA A 490 17.83 21.19 0.91
C ALA A 490 19.33 20.87 1.00
N GLY A 491 19.74 20.07 1.99
CA GLY A 491 21.11 19.56 2.13
C GLY A 491 21.55 18.68 0.96
N VAL A 492 20.71 17.72 0.55
CA VAL A 492 20.97 16.84 -0.60
C VAL A 492 21.13 17.64 -1.90
N ILE A 493 20.29 18.67 -2.11
CA ILE A 493 20.39 19.54 -3.29
C ILE A 493 21.69 20.35 -3.27
N LYS A 494 22.14 20.84 -2.11
CA LYS A 494 23.43 21.53 -2.00
C LYS A 494 24.61 20.59 -2.26
N ALA A 495 24.59 19.38 -1.70
CA ALA A 495 25.60 18.37 -1.97
C ALA A 495 25.68 18.03 -3.47
N LYS A 496 24.52 17.88 -4.12
CA LYS A 496 24.41 17.74 -5.58
C LYS A 496 25.07 18.90 -6.34
N GLU A 497 24.80 20.14 -5.95
CA GLU A 497 25.40 21.31 -6.60
C GLU A 497 26.92 21.43 -6.33
N ALA A 498 27.40 20.97 -5.18
CA ALA A 498 28.83 20.86 -4.90
C ALA A 498 29.52 19.90 -5.87
N LEU A 499 28.93 18.72 -6.10
CA LEU A 499 29.42 17.72 -7.05
C LEU A 499 29.54 18.23 -8.48
N LYS A 500 28.55 18.99 -8.98
CA LYS A 500 28.62 19.61 -10.32
C LYS A 500 29.81 20.53 -10.51
N SER A 501 30.30 21.13 -9.44
CA SER A 501 31.46 22.02 -9.49
C SER A 501 32.80 21.28 -9.44
N ASP A 502 32.79 19.96 -9.17
CA ASP A 502 33.98 19.15 -8.87
C ASP A 502 34.29 18.12 -9.97
N GLY A 503 34.15 18.50 -11.24
CA GLY A 503 34.54 17.68 -12.41
C GLY A 503 33.39 16.99 -13.13
N GLU A 504 33.70 16.38 -14.29
CA GLU A 504 32.71 15.79 -15.20
C GLU A 504 32.07 14.52 -14.62
N THR A 505 32.87 13.65 -13.99
CA THR A 505 32.45 12.43 -13.30
C THR A 505 31.46 12.74 -12.16
N ASN A 506 31.80 13.71 -11.31
CA ASN A 506 30.92 14.16 -10.22
C ASN A 506 29.65 14.86 -10.75
N SER A 507 29.70 15.48 -11.92
CA SER A 507 28.52 16.03 -12.58
C SER A 507 27.51 14.93 -12.97
N ARG A 508 27.96 13.75 -13.41
CA ARG A 508 27.07 12.60 -13.70
C ARG A 508 26.39 12.09 -12.44
N VAL A 509 27.18 11.87 -11.37
CA VAL A 509 26.65 11.52 -10.03
C VAL A 509 25.60 12.53 -9.56
N ALA A 510 25.82 13.82 -9.80
CA ALA A 510 24.86 14.86 -9.46
C ALA A 510 23.56 14.78 -10.30
N THR A 511 23.64 14.42 -11.58
CA THR A 511 22.47 14.17 -12.44
C THR A 511 21.64 13.01 -11.88
N ASP A 512 22.25 11.90 -11.52
CA ASP A 512 21.51 10.74 -11.03
C ASP A 512 20.93 10.92 -9.63
N ILE A 513 21.63 11.63 -8.74
CA ILE A 513 21.04 12.07 -7.47
C ILE A 513 19.82 12.98 -7.74
N ASN A 514 19.87 13.82 -8.77
CA ASN A 514 18.72 14.64 -9.18
C ASN A 514 17.54 13.77 -9.63
N HIS A 515 17.80 12.72 -10.42
CA HIS A 515 16.76 11.78 -10.85
C HIS A 515 16.17 10.99 -9.68
N ALA A 516 17.00 10.59 -8.71
CA ALA A 516 16.53 9.87 -7.52
C ALA A 516 15.55 10.69 -6.67
N ILE A 517 15.74 12.00 -6.59
CA ILE A 517 14.88 12.89 -5.80
C ILE A 517 13.77 13.57 -6.63
N SER A 518 13.83 13.50 -7.96
CA SER A 518 12.82 14.07 -8.87
C SER A 518 11.58 13.19 -8.95
N LEU A 519 10.40 13.82 -8.92
CA LEU A 519 9.12 13.11 -9.08
C LEU A 519 8.77 12.83 -10.56
N ASN A 520 9.34 13.61 -11.50
CA ASN A 520 8.95 13.57 -12.92
C ASN A 520 9.94 12.81 -13.82
N ASP A 521 11.17 12.59 -13.35
CA ASP A 521 12.28 12.07 -14.16
C ASP A 521 12.66 10.64 -13.75
N TYR A 522 11.71 9.89 -13.20
CA TYR A 522 11.93 8.53 -12.75
C TYR A 522 12.24 7.60 -13.93
N GLY A 523 13.46 7.03 -13.93
CA GLY A 523 13.87 5.98 -14.87
C GLY A 523 14.82 6.43 -16.00
N ASP A 524 15.16 7.71 -16.11
CA ASP A 524 16.22 8.15 -17.02
C ASP A 524 17.60 7.88 -16.38
N LEU A 525 18.12 6.66 -16.55
CA LEU A 525 19.43 6.23 -16.03
C LEU A 525 20.54 6.34 -17.08
N ALA A 526 20.32 7.09 -18.16
CA ALA A 526 21.16 7.01 -19.35
C ALA A 526 22.66 7.30 -19.07
N GLU A 527 22.98 8.14 -18.08
CA GLU A 527 24.36 8.51 -17.77
C GLU A 527 25.08 7.43 -16.93
N ILE A 528 24.52 6.95 -15.81
CA ILE A 528 25.12 5.86 -15.01
C ILE A 528 25.14 4.53 -15.76
N GLU A 529 24.12 4.20 -16.54
CA GLU A 529 24.13 2.94 -17.29
C GLU A 529 25.19 2.92 -18.38
N THR A 530 25.46 4.08 -18.99
CA THR A 530 26.58 4.20 -19.93
C THR A 530 27.90 4.01 -19.19
N GLU A 531 28.12 4.66 -18.05
CA GLU A 531 29.36 4.52 -17.28
C GLU A 531 29.59 3.09 -16.78
N ILE A 532 28.54 2.44 -16.26
CA ILE A 532 28.60 1.04 -15.83
C ILE A 532 28.98 0.15 -17.02
N THR A 533 28.37 0.37 -18.18
CA THR A 533 28.69 -0.42 -19.39
C THR A 533 30.14 -0.18 -19.82
N ASP A 534 30.61 1.07 -19.83
CA ASP A 534 31.98 1.42 -20.20
C ASP A 534 33.00 0.76 -19.24
N LEU A 535 32.75 0.77 -17.93
CA LEU A 535 33.57 0.10 -16.92
C LEU A 535 33.50 -1.42 -17.01
N GLU A 536 32.33 -2.00 -17.30
CA GLU A 536 32.18 -3.46 -17.53
C GLU A 536 32.95 -3.92 -18.77
N ASP A 537 32.92 -3.13 -19.85
CA ASP A 537 33.70 -3.38 -21.07
C ASP A 537 35.22 -3.24 -20.80
N GLU A 538 35.63 -2.28 -19.96
CA GLU A 538 37.02 -2.10 -19.53
C GLU A 538 37.51 -3.28 -18.67
N VAL A 539 36.72 -3.70 -17.67
CA VAL A 539 36.98 -4.91 -16.85
C VAL A 539 37.16 -6.12 -17.77
N SER A 540 36.21 -6.36 -18.68
CA SER A 540 36.28 -7.49 -19.61
C SER A 540 37.51 -7.43 -20.51
N THR A 541 37.96 -6.23 -20.89
CA THR A 541 39.17 -6.05 -21.71
C THR A 541 40.42 -6.37 -20.90
N ILE A 542 40.54 -5.86 -19.67
CA ILE A 542 41.68 -6.11 -18.78
C ILE A 542 41.76 -7.60 -18.41
N GLU A 543 40.64 -8.24 -18.06
CA GLU A 543 40.59 -9.68 -17.78
C GLU A 543 41.03 -10.52 -19.00
N GLY A 544 40.61 -10.11 -20.21
CA GLY A 544 41.07 -10.72 -21.46
C GLY A 544 42.58 -10.61 -21.63
N GLU A 545 43.16 -9.41 -21.43
CA GLU A 545 44.61 -9.20 -21.49
C GLU A 545 45.36 -10.00 -20.41
N LEU A 546 44.82 -10.10 -19.18
CA LEU A 546 45.42 -10.86 -18.09
C LEU A 546 45.49 -12.36 -18.43
N ASN A 547 44.41 -12.93 -18.97
CA ASN A 547 44.38 -14.33 -19.41
C ASN A 547 45.42 -14.59 -20.53
N ALA A 548 45.50 -13.69 -21.52
CA ALA A 548 46.49 -13.80 -22.59
C ALA A 548 47.94 -13.66 -22.07
N LEU A 549 48.19 -12.81 -21.07
CA LEU A 549 49.49 -12.70 -20.41
C LEU A 549 49.85 -13.95 -19.59
N GLU A 550 48.87 -14.63 -18.99
CA GLU A 550 49.12 -15.93 -18.35
C GLU A 550 49.60 -16.97 -19.37
N THR A 551 48.94 -17.07 -20.53
CA THR A 551 49.41 -17.92 -21.64
C THR A 551 50.84 -17.58 -22.05
N LEU A 552 51.18 -16.29 -22.20
CA LEU A 552 52.53 -15.83 -22.55
C LEU A 552 53.57 -16.13 -21.46
N ILE A 553 53.20 -16.05 -20.19
CA ILE A 553 54.08 -16.40 -19.07
C ILE A 553 54.37 -17.91 -19.09
N ASP A 554 53.34 -18.73 -19.23
CA ASP A 554 53.47 -20.20 -19.24
C ASP A 554 54.32 -20.68 -20.44
N ASP A 555 54.06 -20.15 -21.64
CA ASP A 555 54.84 -20.45 -22.85
C ASP A 555 56.27 -19.91 -22.73
N GLY A 556 56.44 -18.71 -22.14
CA GLY A 556 57.75 -18.15 -21.85
C GLY A 556 58.56 -19.01 -20.88
N GLU A 557 57.95 -19.55 -19.83
CA GLU A 557 58.60 -20.46 -18.87
C GLU A 557 58.98 -21.79 -19.53
N ALA A 558 58.15 -22.32 -20.44
CA ALA A 558 58.50 -23.48 -21.25
C ALA A 558 59.72 -23.20 -22.14
N LYS A 559 59.77 -22.02 -22.77
CA LYS A 559 60.91 -21.58 -23.61
C LYS A 559 62.19 -21.37 -22.79
N VAL A 560 62.10 -20.80 -21.59
CA VAL A 560 63.23 -20.69 -20.67
C VAL A 560 63.83 -22.07 -20.40
N ASN A 561 63.01 -23.08 -20.12
CA ASN A 561 63.47 -24.44 -19.89
C ASN A 561 64.11 -25.08 -21.14
N GLU A 562 63.53 -24.85 -22.32
CA GLU A 562 64.07 -25.31 -23.61
C GLU A 562 65.47 -24.72 -23.88
N PHE A 563 65.62 -23.40 -23.74
CA PHE A 563 66.91 -22.71 -23.94
C PHE A 563 67.93 -23.03 -22.85
N LYS A 564 67.48 -23.23 -21.60
CA LYS A 564 68.34 -23.66 -20.50
C LYS A 564 68.92 -25.05 -20.77
N SER A 565 68.11 -26.00 -21.24
CA SER A 565 68.60 -27.33 -21.63
C SER A 565 69.57 -27.23 -22.80
N SER A 566 69.24 -26.44 -23.83
CA SER A 566 70.10 -26.24 -25.00
C SER A 566 71.43 -25.57 -24.66
N TRP A 567 71.43 -24.64 -23.69
CA TRP A 567 72.65 -24.05 -23.16
C TRP A 567 73.50 -25.10 -22.45
N LYS A 568 72.90 -25.89 -21.54
CA LYS A 568 73.59 -26.93 -20.80
C LYS A 568 74.28 -27.92 -21.74
N ASP A 569 73.57 -28.41 -22.74
CA ASP A 569 74.10 -29.33 -23.76
C ASP A 569 75.25 -28.68 -24.56
N ALA A 570 75.22 -27.36 -24.79
CA ALA A 570 76.24 -26.66 -25.55
C ALA A 570 77.52 -26.33 -24.76
N VAL A 571 77.45 -26.29 -23.43
CA VAL A 571 78.59 -25.97 -22.55
C VAL A 571 79.15 -27.18 -21.81
N GLU A 572 78.48 -28.34 -21.87
CA GLU A 572 78.90 -29.57 -21.20
C GLU A 572 80.31 -30.00 -21.64
N ASP A 573 80.54 -30.22 -22.94
CA ASP A 573 81.85 -30.68 -23.44
C ASP A 573 82.99 -29.67 -23.14
N PRO A 574 82.86 -28.35 -23.40
CA PRO A 574 83.91 -27.39 -23.06
C PRO A 574 84.21 -27.30 -21.55
N LEU A 575 83.23 -27.51 -20.69
CA LEU A 575 83.42 -27.50 -19.24
C LEU A 575 84.09 -28.78 -18.73
N GLU A 576 83.84 -29.92 -19.37
CA GLU A 576 84.50 -31.19 -19.04
C GLU A 576 85.98 -31.09 -19.42
N ASP A 577 86.27 -30.57 -20.62
CA ASP A 577 87.63 -30.25 -21.08
C ASP A 577 88.36 -29.27 -20.14
N ILE A 578 87.69 -28.26 -19.58
CA ILE A 578 88.29 -27.33 -18.60
C ILE A 578 88.63 -28.05 -17.29
N TYR A 579 87.76 -28.94 -16.84
CA TYR A 579 87.96 -29.67 -15.59
C TYR A 579 89.14 -30.64 -15.69
N ASP A 580 89.22 -31.41 -16.78
CA ASP A 580 90.30 -32.37 -17.02
C ASP A 580 91.66 -31.66 -17.15
N LEU A 581 91.70 -30.54 -17.89
CA LEU A 581 92.88 -29.69 -18.01
C LEU A 581 93.38 -29.21 -16.64
N PHE A 582 92.48 -28.80 -15.75
CA PHE A 582 92.85 -28.30 -14.43
C PHE A 582 93.43 -29.39 -13.50
N ASP A 583 92.82 -30.59 -13.49
CA ASP A 583 93.28 -31.71 -12.66
C ASP A 583 94.74 -32.10 -13.02
N GLN A 584 95.08 -32.04 -14.30
CA GLN A 584 96.39 -32.45 -14.82
C GLN A 584 97.43 -31.33 -14.86
N LYS A 585 97.01 -30.04 -14.92
CA LYS A 585 97.91 -28.88 -15.09
C LYS A 585 99.01 -28.81 -14.04
N LEU A 586 98.69 -29.06 -12.76
CA LEU A 586 99.68 -29.05 -11.68
C LEU A 586 100.75 -30.11 -11.87
N GLU A 587 100.35 -31.31 -12.29
CA GLU A 587 101.26 -32.44 -12.52
C GLU A 587 102.16 -32.20 -13.75
N ILE A 588 101.59 -31.66 -14.84
CA ILE A 588 102.34 -31.28 -16.05
C ILE A 588 103.39 -30.21 -15.74
N ASP A 589 103.00 -29.13 -15.04
CA ASP A 589 103.92 -28.04 -14.68
C ASP A 589 105.07 -28.53 -13.79
N ASP A 590 104.78 -29.45 -12.86
CA ASP A 590 105.82 -30.03 -12.00
C ASP A 590 106.78 -30.93 -12.79
N TYR A 591 106.29 -31.77 -13.71
CA TYR A 591 107.16 -32.54 -14.59
C TYR A 591 108.02 -31.66 -15.52
N LEU A 592 107.48 -30.58 -16.07
CA LEU A 592 108.24 -29.62 -16.88
C LEU A 592 109.35 -28.93 -16.06
N LYS A 593 109.07 -28.56 -14.79
CA LYS A 593 110.09 -28.04 -13.86
C LYS A 593 111.17 -29.08 -13.55
N GLU A 594 110.81 -30.34 -13.36
CA GLU A 594 111.76 -31.42 -13.10
C GLU A 594 112.67 -31.71 -14.30
N LEU A 595 112.10 -31.79 -15.50
CA LEU A 595 112.86 -31.93 -16.75
C LEU A 595 113.90 -30.80 -16.92
N LYS A 596 113.47 -29.55 -16.68
CA LYS A 596 114.35 -28.37 -16.71
C LYS A 596 115.52 -28.50 -15.74
N LYS A 597 115.26 -29.02 -14.54
CA LYS A 597 116.27 -29.25 -13.51
C LYS A 597 117.23 -30.38 -13.88
N ALA A 598 116.75 -31.45 -14.49
CA ALA A 598 117.57 -32.59 -14.93
C ALA A 598 118.57 -32.19 -16.01
N ILE A 599 118.15 -31.43 -17.03
CA ILE A 599 119.04 -30.93 -18.08
C ILE A 599 120.14 -30.03 -17.48
N LYS A 600 119.77 -29.06 -16.64
CA LYS A 600 120.74 -28.15 -16.00
C LYS A 600 121.77 -28.89 -15.15
N LYS A 601 121.36 -29.92 -14.41
CA LYS A 601 122.25 -30.73 -13.57
C LYS A 601 123.35 -31.39 -14.39
N GLU A 602 122.99 -32.03 -15.50
CA GLU A 602 123.95 -32.74 -16.36
C GLU A 602 124.93 -31.81 -17.07
N ILE A 603 124.48 -30.63 -17.47
CA ILE A 603 125.32 -29.66 -18.18
C ILE A 603 126.28 -28.94 -17.22
N ASN A 604 125.81 -28.51 -16.06
CA ASN A 604 126.69 -27.88 -15.06
C ASN A 604 127.78 -28.84 -14.56
N GLY A 605 127.50 -30.14 -14.48
CA GLY A 605 128.50 -31.16 -14.13
C GLY A 605 129.70 -31.25 -15.09
N LEU A 606 129.60 -30.68 -16.30
CA LEU A 606 130.69 -30.70 -17.29
C LEU A 606 131.71 -29.58 -17.12
N GLU A 607 131.40 -28.51 -16.39
CA GLU A 607 132.32 -27.39 -16.20
C GLU A 607 133.57 -27.83 -15.41
N ASP A 608 133.39 -28.66 -14.38
CA ASP A 608 134.44 -29.12 -13.48
C ASP A 608 135.33 -30.26 -14.06
N ALA A 609 134.92 -30.85 -15.19
CA ALA A 609 135.64 -31.97 -15.79
C ALA A 609 136.95 -31.50 -16.48
N ASN A 610 138.09 -31.80 -15.85
CA ASN A 610 139.42 -31.43 -16.34
C ASN A 610 140.14 -32.54 -17.14
N GLU A 611 139.66 -33.78 -17.09
CA GLU A 611 140.21 -34.91 -17.85
C GLU A 611 139.12 -35.62 -18.66
N ALA A 612 139.43 -36.00 -19.90
CA ALA A 612 138.48 -36.62 -20.81
C ALA A 612 137.91 -37.95 -20.31
N ASP A 613 138.69 -38.69 -19.52
CA ASP A 613 138.29 -40.02 -19.02
C ASP A 613 137.28 -39.91 -17.87
N ASN A 614 137.12 -38.72 -17.27
CA ASN A 614 136.18 -38.46 -16.18
C ASN A 614 134.77 -38.07 -16.67
N ILE A 615 134.55 -37.97 -17.98
CA ILE A 615 133.25 -37.62 -18.54
C ILE A 615 132.50 -38.88 -18.92
N HIS A 616 131.47 -39.19 -18.13
CA HIS A 616 130.55 -40.28 -18.43
C HIS A 616 129.53 -39.83 -19.48
N ILE A 617 129.47 -40.53 -20.62
CA ILE A 617 128.55 -40.19 -21.72
C ILE A 617 127.19 -40.85 -21.47
N SER A 618 126.38 -40.20 -20.63
CA SER A 618 124.95 -40.49 -20.39
C SER A 618 124.08 -39.31 -20.83
N GLY A 619 122.76 -39.48 -20.94
CA GLY A 619 121.84 -38.35 -21.22
C GLY A 619 121.46 -37.63 -19.94
N THR A 620 120.17 -37.35 -19.79
CA THR A 620 119.54 -36.83 -18.56
C THR A 620 119.16 -37.96 -17.62
N GLU A 621 118.97 -37.63 -16.34
CA GLU A 621 118.37 -38.54 -15.35
C GLU A 621 116.85 -38.30 -15.21
N PHE A 622 116.19 -37.73 -16.22
CA PHE A 622 114.74 -37.56 -16.22
C PHE A 622 114.07 -38.82 -16.77
N ASP A 623 113.43 -39.59 -15.90
CA ASP A 623 112.85 -40.89 -16.26
C ASP A 623 111.36 -40.80 -16.63
N SER A 624 110.71 -39.65 -16.37
CA SER A 624 109.27 -39.41 -16.55
C SER A 624 108.89 -38.77 -17.89
N TYR A 625 109.65 -39.06 -18.96
CA TYR A 625 109.34 -38.56 -20.31
C TYR A 625 108.03 -39.10 -20.87
N SER A 626 107.66 -40.35 -20.56
CA SER A 626 106.37 -40.92 -21.02
C SER A 626 105.23 -40.22 -20.31
N ASP A 627 105.27 -40.17 -18.98
CA ASP A 627 104.21 -39.61 -18.14
C ASP A 627 103.93 -38.14 -18.52
N LEU A 628 104.97 -37.31 -18.67
CA LEU A 628 104.82 -35.92 -19.10
C LEU A 628 104.25 -35.79 -20.53
N ASN A 629 104.63 -36.67 -21.45
CA ASN A 629 104.16 -36.61 -22.82
C ASN A 629 102.74 -37.12 -22.99
N ASP A 630 102.36 -38.13 -22.21
CA ASP A 630 101.00 -38.66 -22.19
C ASP A 630 100.07 -37.56 -21.65
N LEU A 631 100.42 -36.91 -20.52
CA LEU A 631 99.64 -35.78 -19.99
C LEU A 631 99.60 -34.57 -20.93
N LEU A 632 100.72 -34.17 -21.55
CA LEU A 632 100.71 -33.08 -22.53
C LEU A 632 99.87 -33.43 -23.78
N ALA A 633 99.90 -34.68 -24.25
CA ALA A 633 99.16 -35.11 -25.43
C ALA A 633 97.66 -35.26 -25.15
N ASP A 634 97.30 -35.76 -23.97
CA ASP A 634 95.91 -35.88 -23.51
C ASP A 634 95.25 -34.48 -23.44
N GLU A 635 96.02 -33.46 -23.02
CA GLU A 635 95.58 -32.06 -23.01
C GLU A 635 95.78 -31.32 -24.36
N GLY A 636 96.09 -32.05 -25.44
CA GLY A 636 96.25 -31.48 -26.79
C GLY A 636 97.44 -30.51 -26.95
N CYS A 637 98.41 -30.55 -26.04
CA CYS A 637 99.59 -29.70 -26.01
C CYS A 637 100.83 -30.35 -26.67
N ASP A 638 101.82 -29.53 -27.01
CA ASP A 638 103.04 -29.99 -27.69
C ASP A 638 103.96 -30.85 -26.77
N THR A 639 104.09 -32.13 -27.09
CA THR A 639 104.99 -33.07 -26.38
C THR A 639 106.48 -32.67 -26.41
N VAL A 640 107.25 -33.20 -25.45
CA VAL A 640 108.72 -33.11 -25.39
C VAL A 640 109.38 -34.30 -26.09
N ASN A 641 110.46 -34.05 -26.84
CA ASN A 641 111.15 -35.11 -27.58
C ASN A 641 112.30 -35.70 -26.74
N ASP A 642 112.01 -36.81 -26.05
CA ASP A 642 112.90 -37.55 -25.15
C ASP A 642 114.26 -37.87 -25.81
N LYS A 643 114.25 -38.53 -26.97
CA LYS A 643 115.45 -38.96 -27.70
C LYS A 643 116.28 -37.78 -28.16
N HIS A 644 115.62 -36.70 -28.55
CA HIS A 644 116.28 -35.49 -28.99
C HIS A 644 116.99 -34.76 -27.84
N ILE A 645 116.32 -34.63 -26.68
CA ILE A 645 116.91 -34.05 -25.46
C ILE A 645 118.08 -34.92 -24.98
N GLU A 646 117.88 -36.24 -24.89
CA GLU A 646 118.89 -37.22 -24.51
C GLU A 646 120.12 -37.19 -25.42
N SER A 647 119.90 -37.13 -26.74
CA SER A 647 120.97 -37.07 -27.75
C SER A 647 121.72 -35.75 -27.67
N THR A 648 121.00 -34.64 -27.50
CA THR A 648 121.58 -33.30 -27.35
C THR A 648 122.52 -33.26 -26.15
N VAL A 649 122.08 -33.71 -24.97
CA VAL A 649 122.92 -33.78 -23.76
C VAL A 649 124.12 -34.71 -23.96
N LYS A 650 123.93 -35.90 -24.55
CA LYS A 650 125.04 -36.84 -24.85
C LYS A 650 126.08 -36.23 -25.79
N ASN A 651 125.64 -35.51 -26.83
CA ASN A 651 126.52 -34.87 -27.80
C ASN A 651 127.32 -33.73 -27.15
N VAL A 652 126.71 -32.96 -26.25
CA VAL A 652 127.42 -31.94 -25.45
C VAL A 652 128.53 -32.58 -24.61
N LYS A 653 128.23 -33.68 -23.90
CA LYS A 653 129.24 -34.41 -23.11
C LYS A 653 130.37 -34.95 -23.99
N LYS A 654 130.06 -35.54 -25.15
CA LYS A 654 131.06 -36.04 -26.11
C LYS A 654 131.92 -34.91 -26.65
N ALA A 655 131.32 -33.75 -26.95
CA ALA A 655 132.05 -32.58 -27.43
C ALA A 655 133.08 -32.10 -26.40
N LYS A 656 132.72 -32.02 -25.10
CA LYS A 656 133.68 -31.73 -24.02
C LYS A 656 134.80 -32.75 -23.98
N GLN A 657 134.46 -34.04 -24.05
CA GLN A 657 135.44 -35.12 -24.00
C GLN A 657 136.47 -35.01 -25.13
N LYS A 658 136.03 -34.78 -26.36
CA LYS A 658 136.90 -34.57 -27.53
C LYS A 658 137.81 -33.35 -27.35
N ARG A 659 137.27 -32.28 -26.78
CA ARG A 659 138.02 -31.06 -26.49
C ARG A 659 139.11 -31.27 -25.44
N LEU A 660 138.83 -32.01 -24.36
CA LEU A 660 139.82 -32.38 -23.35
C LEU A 660 140.91 -33.33 -23.88
N GLN A 661 140.54 -34.30 -24.74
CA GLN A 661 141.52 -35.19 -25.41
C GLN A 661 142.52 -34.41 -26.26
N ALA A 662 142.06 -33.39 -26.99
CA ALA A 662 142.93 -32.54 -27.80
C ALA A 662 143.92 -31.75 -26.94
N ARG A 663 143.48 -31.26 -25.77
CA ARG A 663 144.32 -30.52 -24.83
C ARG A 663 145.46 -31.38 -24.26
N LYS A 664 145.21 -32.67 -23.99
CA LYS A 664 146.24 -33.63 -23.53
C LYS A 664 147.29 -33.94 -24.60
N GLN A 665 146.91 -33.91 -25.88
CA GLN A 665 147.80 -34.21 -27.02
C GLN A 665 148.71 -33.04 -27.44
N ALA A 666 148.35 -31.79 -27.13
CA ALA A 666 149.12 -30.61 -27.53
C ALA A 666 150.47 -30.40 -26.79
N GLY A 667 150.78 -31.19 -25.76
CA GLY A 667 151.90 -30.92 -24.83
C GLY A 667 153.21 -31.70 -25.01
N THR A 668 153.38 -32.57 -26.02
CA THR A 668 154.59 -33.44 -26.15
C THR A 668 155.35 -33.27 -27.48
N LEU A 669 156.63 -32.88 -27.39
CA LEU A 669 157.53 -32.47 -28.49
C LEU A 669 158.06 -33.64 -29.36
N SER A 670 157.17 -34.46 -29.93
CA SER A 670 157.52 -35.60 -30.82
C SER A 670 156.72 -35.66 -32.13
N GLU A 671 156.40 -34.50 -32.72
CA GLU A 671 155.55 -34.36 -33.91
C GLU A 671 156.12 -34.91 -35.25
N LYS A 672 157.36 -35.40 -35.33
CA LYS A 672 157.94 -35.79 -36.65
C LYS A 672 158.27 -37.27 -36.84
N ILE A 673 158.01 -38.14 -35.86
CA ILE A 673 158.28 -39.59 -35.97
C ILE A 673 156.99 -40.44 -35.97
N LEU A 674 155.86 -39.90 -35.49
CA LEU A 674 154.57 -40.62 -35.42
C LEU A 674 153.68 -40.51 -36.67
N SER A 675 154.12 -39.81 -37.72
CA SER A 675 153.33 -39.58 -38.96
C SER A 675 153.25 -40.77 -39.93
N LEU A 676 153.72 -41.97 -39.54
CA LEU A 676 153.64 -43.21 -40.34
C LEU A 676 152.72 -44.30 -39.73
N LEU A 677 152.14 -44.09 -38.55
CA LEU A 677 151.18 -45.02 -37.93
C LEU A 677 149.86 -44.28 -37.68
N ASN A 678 148.83 -44.65 -38.43
CA ASN A 678 147.53 -43.97 -38.55
C ASN A 678 146.70 -43.93 -37.23
N ARG A 679 147.11 -43.12 -36.24
CA ARG A 679 146.34 -42.77 -35.03
C ARG A 679 146.52 -41.29 -34.64
N GLY A 680 145.47 -40.50 -34.89
CA GLY A 680 145.08 -39.28 -34.16
C GLY A 680 145.95 -38.03 -34.27
N THR A 681 145.51 -37.04 -35.06
CA THR A 681 146.03 -35.65 -35.02
C THR A 681 144.99 -34.71 -34.39
N ILE A 682 145.43 -33.60 -33.79
CA ILE A 682 144.56 -32.56 -33.20
C ILE A 682 143.50 -32.06 -34.20
N GLY A 683 143.83 -32.05 -35.50
CA GLY A 683 142.89 -31.70 -36.57
C GLY A 683 141.67 -32.63 -36.66
N GLY A 684 141.83 -33.92 -36.36
CA GLY A 684 140.72 -34.89 -36.32
C GLY A 684 139.75 -34.63 -35.16
N LEU A 685 140.27 -34.32 -33.96
CA LEU A 685 139.44 -34.04 -32.78
C LEU A 685 138.63 -32.74 -32.92
N LYS A 686 139.18 -31.72 -33.60
CA LYS A 686 138.45 -30.49 -33.92
C LYS A 686 137.32 -30.73 -34.93
N SER A 687 137.51 -31.63 -35.88
CA SER A 687 136.47 -32.02 -36.84
C SER A 687 135.33 -32.79 -36.13
N ASP A 688 135.67 -33.73 -35.25
CA ASP A 688 134.69 -34.48 -34.45
C ASP A 688 133.87 -33.57 -33.55
N TYR A 689 134.48 -32.55 -32.91
CA TYR A 689 133.76 -31.57 -32.11
C TYR A 689 132.73 -30.79 -32.91
N ARG A 690 133.14 -30.30 -34.10
CA ARG A 690 132.23 -29.54 -34.97
C ARG A 690 131.04 -30.39 -35.44
N GLY A 691 131.29 -31.64 -35.82
CA GLY A 691 130.22 -32.57 -36.16
C GLY A 691 129.26 -32.81 -34.98
N LEU A 692 129.77 -32.92 -33.75
CA LEU A 692 128.93 -33.07 -32.56
C LEU A 692 128.17 -31.78 -32.21
N THR A 693 128.71 -30.59 -32.46
CA THR A 693 128.02 -29.32 -32.21
C THR A 693 126.93 -29.02 -33.23
N ASP A 694 127.09 -29.46 -34.48
CA ASP A 694 126.04 -29.33 -35.50
C ASP A 694 124.81 -30.19 -35.15
N ASP A 695 125.02 -31.29 -34.41
CA ASP A 695 123.98 -32.21 -33.93
C ASP A 695 123.44 -31.86 -32.51
N ILE A 696 123.68 -30.65 -32.01
CA ILE A 696 123.16 -30.15 -30.72
C ILE A 696 122.07 -29.09 -30.99
N ASP A 697 120.91 -29.25 -30.35
CA ASP A 697 119.82 -28.30 -30.48
C ASP A 697 120.07 -27.01 -29.70
N ASN A 698 120.24 -25.90 -30.43
CA ASN A 698 120.46 -24.58 -29.86
C ASN A 698 119.22 -24.00 -29.14
N GLN A 699 118.02 -24.60 -29.27
CA GLN A 699 116.84 -24.27 -28.45
C GLN A 699 116.87 -24.91 -27.05
N LEU A 700 117.72 -25.93 -26.86
CA LEU A 700 117.92 -26.59 -25.57
C LEU A 700 119.26 -26.17 -24.94
N ILE A 701 120.35 -26.18 -25.73
CA ILE A 701 121.71 -25.95 -25.24
C ILE A 701 122.53 -25.20 -26.27
N ARG A 702 123.12 -24.08 -25.87
CA ARG A 702 124.02 -23.29 -26.71
C ARG A 702 125.48 -23.67 -26.47
N MET A 703 126.18 -24.09 -27.53
CA MET A 703 127.57 -24.55 -27.47
C MET A 703 128.60 -23.45 -27.78
N PRO A 704 129.79 -23.46 -27.14
CA PRO A 704 130.87 -22.53 -27.44
C PRO A 704 131.66 -22.97 -28.70
N GLU A 705 132.25 -22.01 -29.43
CA GLU A 705 133.14 -22.36 -30.55
C GLU A 705 134.39 -23.09 -30.05
N TRP A 706 135.05 -23.83 -30.95
CA TRP A 706 136.26 -24.60 -30.58
C TRP A 706 137.37 -23.75 -29.93
N SER A 707 137.49 -22.48 -30.33
CA SER A 707 138.49 -21.53 -29.81
C SER A 707 138.09 -20.83 -28.52
N ASP A 708 136.81 -20.80 -28.18
CA ASP A 708 136.26 -20.03 -27.06
C ASP A 708 136.35 -20.84 -25.78
N ASP A 709 136.39 -20.22 -24.61
CA ASP A 709 136.34 -20.97 -23.34
C ASP A 709 135.10 -21.87 -23.26
N TRP A 710 135.18 -22.93 -22.45
CA TRP A 710 134.04 -23.84 -22.30
C TRP A 710 132.98 -23.18 -21.41
N ASP A 711 132.00 -22.54 -22.04
CA ASP A 711 130.85 -21.90 -21.43
C ASP A 711 129.59 -22.34 -22.19
N ILE A 712 128.64 -22.97 -21.49
CA ILE A 712 127.43 -23.56 -22.07
C ILE A 712 126.21 -23.04 -21.34
N THR A 713 125.22 -22.57 -22.11
CA THR A 713 123.93 -22.11 -21.58
C THR A 713 122.82 -23.09 -21.92
N VAL A 714 122.04 -23.48 -20.92
CA VAL A 714 120.75 -24.19 -21.13
C VAL A 714 119.66 -23.15 -21.41
N GLU A 715 119.08 -23.19 -22.60
CA GLU A 715 118.00 -22.31 -23.03
C GLU A 715 116.66 -22.84 -22.49
N THR A 716 115.81 -21.97 -21.93
CA THR A 716 114.57 -22.40 -21.26
C THR A 716 113.33 -22.33 -22.15
N GLY A 717 113.40 -21.65 -23.29
CA GLY A 717 112.26 -21.40 -24.17
C GLY A 717 111.56 -22.67 -24.67
N TYR A 718 112.29 -23.78 -24.85
CA TYR A 718 111.68 -25.06 -25.22
C TYR A 718 110.68 -25.58 -24.17
N ILE A 719 110.96 -25.37 -22.88
CA ILE A 719 110.12 -25.85 -21.77
C ILE A 719 109.02 -24.83 -21.46
N ASP A 720 109.36 -23.53 -21.44
CA ASP A 720 108.42 -22.47 -21.06
C ASP A 720 107.27 -22.33 -22.07
N ASN A 721 107.51 -22.49 -23.38
CA ASN A 721 106.47 -22.46 -24.43
C ASN A 721 105.36 -23.53 -24.24
N ARG A 722 105.66 -24.63 -23.56
CA ARG A 722 104.69 -25.73 -23.34
C ARG A 722 103.77 -25.44 -22.15
N SER A 723 104.23 -24.65 -21.18
CA SER A 723 103.38 -24.13 -20.09
C SER A 723 102.46 -23.01 -20.62
N GLU A 724 102.95 -22.12 -21.50
CA GLU A 724 102.11 -21.12 -22.19
C GLU A 724 101.01 -21.75 -23.07
N SER A 725 101.27 -22.93 -23.65
CA SER A 725 100.27 -23.67 -24.43
C SER A 725 99.07 -24.15 -23.58
N LEU A 726 99.29 -24.48 -22.31
CA LEU A 726 98.22 -24.87 -21.38
C LEU A 726 97.32 -23.68 -21.05
N GLU A 727 97.91 -22.51 -20.77
CA GLU A 727 97.15 -21.27 -20.52
C GLU A 727 96.34 -20.83 -21.75
N ALA A 728 96.89 -21.03 -22.96
CA ALA A 728 96.17 -20.73 -24.20
C ALA A 728 94.98 -21.69 -24.42
N ARG A 729 95.10 -22.98 -24.08
CA ARG A 729 94.01 -23.96 -24.17
C ARG A 729 92.87 -23.63 -23.21
N GLU A 730 93.20 -23.27 -21.96
CA GLU A 730 92.24 -22.82 -20.94
C GLU A 730 91.43 -21.61 -21.42
N SER A 731 92.11 -20.57 -21.94
CA SER A 731 91.43 -19.37 -22.47
C SER A 731 90.49 -19.69 -23.64
N ASN A 732 90.89 -20.57 -24.56
CA ASN A 732 90.06 -20.93 -25.70
C ASN A 732 88.77 -21.65 -25.30
N LEU A 733 88.84 -22.52 -24.28
CA LEU A 733 87.66 -23.25 -23.78
C LEU A 733 86.69 -22.31 -23.07
N LEU A 734 87.18 -21.34 -22.29
CA LEU A 734 86.34 -20.31 -21.67
C LEU A 734 85.65 -19.43 -22.72
N ASP A 735 86.35 -19.06 -23.80
CA ASP A 735 85.78 -18.32 -24.93
C ASP A 735 84.71 -19.13 -25.69
N GLU A 736 84.78 -20.47 -25.66
CA GLU A 736 83.75 -21.35 -26.24
C GLU A 736 82.48 -21.37 -25.38
N VAL A 737 82.61 -21.42 -24.05
CA VAL A 737 81.48 -21.29 -23.11
C VAL A 737 80.79 -19.92 -23.24
N GLU A 738 81.59 -18.84 -23.37
CA GLU A 738 81.07 -17.49 -23.58
C GLU A 738 80.29 -17.39 -24.89
N ARG A 739 80.86 -17.86 -26.01
CA ARG A 739 80.19 -17.88 -27.32
C ARG A 739 78.92 -18.74 -27.33
N ALA A 740 78.92 -19.88 -26.65
CA ALA A 740 77.75 -20.72 -26.50
C ALA A 740 76.62 -19.99 -25.73
N THR A 741 76.98 -19.28 -24.67
CA THR A 741 76.06 -18.48 -23.86
C THR A 741 75.49 -17.29 -24.63
N GLU A 742 76.33 -16.52 -25.34
CA GLU A 742 75.90 -15.40 -26.20
C GLU A 742 74.95 -15.85 -27.32
N ARG A 743 75.22 -17.02 -27.91
CA ARG A 743 74.36 -17.62 -28.93
C ARG A 743 72.98 -17.92 -28.37
N ILE A 744 72.89 -18.62 -27.23
CA ILE A 744 71.60 -18.97 -26.61
C ILE A 744 70.80 -17.71 -26.24
N VAL A 745 71.46 -16.68 -25.70
CA VAL A 745 70.81 -15.40 -25.40
C VAL A 745 70.27 -14.72 -26.66
N SER A 746 71.01 -14.79 -27.77
CA SER A 746 70.58 -14.23 -29.06
C SER A 746 69.40 -15.01 -29.66
N GLU A 747 69.42 -16.33 -29.56
CA GLU A 747 68.34 -17.21 -30.00
C GLU A 747 67.07 -16.99 -29.16
N ALA A 748 67.20 -16.87 -27.84
CA ALA A 748 66.09 -16.52 -26.95
C ALA A 748 65.46 -15.17 -27.34
N LYS A 749 66.27 -14.14 -27.63
CA LYS A 749 65.74 -12.86 -28.12
C LYS A 749 64.99 -12.99 -29.46
N ALA A 750 65.48 -13.84 -30.37
CA ALA A 750 64.85 -14.06 -31.67
C ALA A 750 63.53 -14.84 -31.55
N ALA A 751 63.42 -15.73 -30.56
CA ALA A 751 62.22 -16.52 -30.29
C ALA A 751 61.04 -15.71 -29.76
N ARG A 752 61.18 -14.40 -29.53
CA ARG A 752 60.07 -13.49 -29.13
C ARG A 752 59.06 -13.20 -30.25
N ASN A 753 59.12 -13.91 -31.36
CA ASN A 753 58.13 -13.80 -32.43
C ASN A 753 56.99 -14.81 -32.17
N PRO A 754 55.73 -14.50 -32.53
CA PRO A 754 54.60 -15.36 -32.19
C PRO A 754 54.69 -16.80 -32.68
N GLN A 755 55.24 -17.02 -33.88
CA GLN A 755 55.34 -18.35 -34.47
C GLN A 755 56.29 -19.29 -33.70
N ASP A 756 57.32 -18.74 -33.08
CA ASP A 756 58.33 -19.51 -32.35
C ASP A 756 58.10 -19.51 -30.83
N PHE A 757 57.39 -18.51 -30.30
CA PHE A 757 57.14 -18.34 -28.87
C PHE A 757 55.95 -19.17 -28.39
N LEU A 758 54.81 -19.10 -29.09
CA LEU A 758 53.55 -19.66 -28.64
C LEU A 758 53.43 -21.16 -28.92
N SER A 759 52.90 -21.90 -27.95
CA SER A 759 52.66 -23.35 -28.08
C SER A 759 51.27 -23.70 -28.64
N ALA A 760 50.33 -22.75 -28.54
CA ALA A 760 48.95 -22.87 -29.02
C ALA A 760 48.51 -21.63 -29.82
N ASP A 761 47.48 -21.80 -30.65
CA ASP A 761 46.88 -20.72 -31.45
C ASP A 761 45.93 -19.89 -30.56
N ASP A 762 46.50 -18.92 -29.84
CA ASP A 762 45.80 -17.97 -28.98
C ASP A 762 45.91 -16.56 -29.62
N PRO A 763 44.84 -16.07 -30.29
CA PRO A 763 44.87 -14.81 -31.02
C PRO A 763 45.15 -13.58 -30.14
N ASP A 764 44.71 -13.61 -28.89
CA ASP A 764 44.87 -12.49 -27.97
C ASP A 764 46.31 -12.44 -27.45
N ALA A 765 46.88 -13.60 -27.12
CA ALA A 765 48.31 -13.73 -26.78
C ALA A 765 49.22 -13.35 -27.96
N GLU A 766 48.87 -13.74 -29.20
CA GLU A 766 49.57 -13.34 -30.42
C GLU A 766 49.56 -11.81 -30.59
N MET A 767 48.39 -11.19 -30.46
CA MET A 767 48.24 -9.73 -30.59
C MET A 767 49.04 -8.95 -29.53
N ILE A 768 49.03 -9.40 -28.27
CA ILE A 768 49.83 -8.78 -27.20
C ILE A 768 51.32 -8.92 -27.53
N LEU A 769 51.77 -10.12 -27.90
CA LEU A 769 53.17 -10.41 -28.21
C LEU A 769 53.69 -9.58 -29.39
N GLU A 770 52.90 -9.40 -30.45
CA GLU A 770 53.26 -8.57 -31.61
C GLU A 770 53.46 -7.09 -31.26
N ASN A 771 52.67 -6.58 -30.32
CA ASN A 771 52.69 -5.17 -29.94
C ASN A 771 53.55 -4.88 -28.69
N PHE A 772 54.10 -5.92 -28.06
CA PHE A 772 54.84 -5.79 -26.81
C PHE A 772 56.20 -5.11 -27.01
N ASN A 773 56.47 -4.04 -26.26
CA ASN A 773 57.74 -3.32 -26.33
C ASN A 773 58.80 -3.90 -25.39
N PHE A 774 59.52 -4.91 -25.86
CA PHE A 774 60.59 -5.56 -25.09
C PHE A 774 61.81 -4.67 -24.78
N GLU A 775 62.02 -3.57 -25.50
CA GLU A 775 63.17 -2.66 -25.28
C GLU A 775 63.00 -1.81 -24.01
N ALA A 776 61.75 -1.54 -23.61
CA ALA A 776 61.46 -0.83 -22.36
C ALA A 776 61.75 -1.68 -21.11
N ALA A 777 61.79 -3.01 -21.24
CA ALA A 777 61.96 -3.95 -20.12
C ALA A 777 63.40 -4.07 -19.60
N GLY A 778 64.38 -3.36 -20.21
CA GLY A 778 65.67 -3.08 -19.57
C GLY A 778 66.54 -4.30 -19.21
N VAL A 779 66.56 -5.34 -20.03
CA VAL A 779 67.35 -6.55 -19.74
C VAL A 779 68.85 -6.29 -19.99
N ASN A 780 69.62 -6.10 -18.92
CA ASN A 780 71.06 -5.90 -18.97
C ASN A 780 71.80 -7.25 -19.12
N VAL A 781 72.02 -7.66 -20.38
CA VAL A 781 72.75 -8.88 -20.73
C VAL A 781 74.23 -8.81 -20.30
N ASP A 782 74.80 -7.61 -20.24
CA ASP A 782 76.22 -7.41 -19.94
C ASP A 782 76.58 -7.84 -18.50
N LEU A 783 75.61 -7.92 -17.57
CA LEU A 783 75.90 -8.22 -16.17
C LEU A 783 76.34 -9.68 -15.95
N VAL A 784 75.79 -10.62 -16.72
CA VAL A 784 76.09 -12.07 -16.61
C VAL A 784 77.37 -12.40 -17.36
N LEU A 785 77.56 -11.83 -18.56
CA LEU A 785 78.80 -11.97 -19.34
C LEU A 785 79.99 -11.34 -18.62
N ASN A 786 79.83 -10.15 -18.00
CA ASN A 786 80.91 -9.53 -17.23
C ASN A 786 81.29 -10.31 -15.96
N HIS A 787 80.37 -11.09 -15.36
CA HIS A 787 80.67 -11.94 -14.20
C HIS A 787 81.49 -13.18 -14.58
N LEU A 788 81.32 -13.71 -15.79
CA LEU A 788 82.18 -14.75 -16.34
C LEU A 788 83.62 -14.24 -16.58
N ASP A 789 83.77 -12.96 -16.89
CA ASP A 789 85.06 -12.35 -17.19
C ASP A 789 85.88 -11.92 -15.95
N THR A 790 85.22 -11.53 -14.85
CA THR A 790 85.92 -10.95 -13.67
C THR A 790 86.46 -11.95 -12.64
N ASN A 791 86.06 -13.22 -12.68
CA ASN A 791 86.53 -14.28 -11.75
C ASN A 791 87.08 -15.52 -12.47
N LYS A 792 87.69 -15.37 -13.66
CA LYS A 792 88.20 -16.49 -14.49
C LYS A 792 89.13 -17.45 -13.73
N GLN A 793 90.00 -16.93 -12.84
CA GLN A 793 90.94 -17.74 -12.05
C GLN A 793 90.37 -18.26 -10.73
N ASP A 794 89.69 -17.41 -9.94
CA ASP A 794 89.20 -17.77 -8.59
C ASP A 794 88.04 -18.79 -8.61
N THR A 795 87.25 -18.83 -9.70
CA THR A 795 86.07 -19.70 -9.81
C THR A 795 86.46 -21.15 -10.14
N VAL A 796 87.48 -21.33 -10.97
CA VAL A 796 87.96 -22.64 -11.43
C VAL A 796 88.85 -23.29 -10.36
N GLU A 797 89.71 -22.52 -9.67
CA GLU A 797 90.60 -23.05 -8.62
C GLU A 797 89.89 -23.63 -7.38
N ASN A 798 88.61 -23.28 -7.16
CA ASN A 798 87.84 -23.68 -5.97
C ASN A 798 86.81 -24.79 -6.22
N ALA A 799 86.59 -25.21 -7.46
CA ALA A 799 85.61 -26.24 -7.81
C ALA A 799 86.09 -27.64 -7.39
N ARG A 800 85.23 -28.42 -6.71
CA ARG A 800 85.60 -29.74 -6.16
C ARG A 800 85.15 -30.94 -7.02
N SER A 801 84.30 -30.70 -8.03
CA SER A 801 83.85 -31.68 -9.02
C SER A 801 83.29 -30.97 -10.25
N PHE A 802 83.12 -31.70 -11.36
CA PHE A 802 82.45 -31.22 -12.58
C PHE A 802 81.04 -30.63 -12.30
N ASP A 803 80.22 -31.32 -11.52
CA ASP A 803 78.90 -30.81 -11.09
C ASP A 803 79.01 -29.51 -10.26
N ASP A 804 80.10 -29.35 -9.48
CA ASP A 804 80.35 -28.14 -8.69
C ASP A 804 80.79 -26.99 -9.61
N LEU A 805 81.53 -27.28 -10.70
CA LEU A 805 81.92 -26.30 -11.71
C LEU A 805 80.69 -25.77 -12.48
N ILE A 806 79.79 -26.66 -12.93
CA ILE A 806 78.50 -26.30 -13.54
C ILE A 806 77.65 -25.44 -12.59
N ARG A 807 77.59 -25.83 -11.31
CA ARG A 807 76.83 -25.06 -10.30
C ARG A 807 77.48 -23.71 -9.96
N THR A 808 78.82 -23.63 -9.98
CA THR A 808 79.56 -22.40 -9.66
C THR A 808 79.50 -21.38 -10.80
N LEU A 809 79.33 -21.84 -12.04
CA LEU A 809 78.96 -21.01 -13.21
C LEU A 809 77.49 -20.54 -13.17
N ARG A 810 76.76 -20.89 -12.09
CA ARG A 810 75.39 -20.47 -11.79
C ARG A 810 74.41 -20.76 -12.92
N GLU A 811 74.05 -22.02 -13.11
CA GLU A 811 72.86 -22.44 -13.88
C GLU A 811 71.62 -21.55 -13.57
N ASP A 812 71.46 -21.17 -12.30
CA ASP A 812 70.44 -20.22 -11.82
C ASP A 812 70.55 -18.82 -12.45
N ALA A 813 71.76 -18.34 -12.76
CA ALA A 813 71.97 -17.02 -13.37
C ALA A 813 71.63 -17.00 -14.86
N VAL A 814 71.81 -18.12 -15.57
CA VAL A 814 71.37 -18.27 -16.96
C VAL A 814 69.86 -18.44 -17.04
N GLU A 815 69.27 -19.21 -16.12
CA GLU A 815 67.82 -19.30 -15.96
C GLU A 815 67.19 -17.93 -15.63
N GLU A 816 67.79 -17.19 -14.69
CA GLU A 816 67.36 -15.82 -14.34
C GLU A 816 67.49 -14.88 -15.55
N LEU A 817 68.56 -14.97 -16.33
CA LEU A 817 68.75 -14.18 -17.54
C LEU A 817 67.69 -14.50 -18.61
N LEU A 818 67.45 -15.79 -18.88
CA LEU A 818 66.44 -16.24 -19.85
C LEU A 818 65.03 -15.84 -19.39
N SER A 819 64.72 -15.98 -18.10
CA SER A 819 63.46 -15.54 -17.50
C SER A 819 63.28 -14.03 -17.60
N ASN A 820 64.34 -13.24 -17.37
CA ASN A 820 64.31 -11.79 -17.60
C ASN A 820 64.04 -11.43 -19.07
N ILE A 821 64.48 -12.25 -20.02
CA ILE A 821 64.28 -12.04 -21.47
C ILE A 821 62.87 -12.43 -21.90
N LEU A 822 62.35 -13.55 -21.43
CA LEU A 822 61.17 -14.22 -22.01
C LEU A 822 59.92 -14.17 -21.12
N VAL A 823 60.05 -13.97 -19.81
CA VAL A 823 58.93 -14.14 -18.86
C VAL A 823 58.66 -12.86 -18.07
N LYS A 824 59.70 -12.27 -17.47
CA LYS A 824 59.57 -11.11 -16.60
C LYS A 824 58.81 -9.92 -17.22
N PRO A 825 59.00 -9.55 -18.50
CA PRO A 825 58.26 -8.43 -19.07
C PRO A 825 56.73 -8.62 -19.01
N PHE A 826 56.26 -9.85 -19.17
CA PHE A 826 54.84 -10.19 -19.06
C PHE A 826 54.35 -10.20 -17.61
N LYS A 827 55.16 -10.70 -16.66
CA LYS A 827 54.84 -10.63 -15.22
C LYS A 827 54.70 -9.18 -14.73
N ASP A 828 55.60 -8.30 -15.15
CA ASP A 828 55.56 -6.88 -14.77
C ASP A 828 54.30 -6.17 -15.35
N ARG A 829 53.92 -6.50 -16.59
CA ARG A 829 52.67 -6.00 -17.20
C ARG A 829 51.43 -6.57 -16.50
N LYS A 830 51.43 -7.87 -16.16
CA LYS A 830 50.35 -8.53 -15.43
C LYS A 830 50.10 -7.86 -14.08
N GLU A 831 51.14 -7.63 -13.28
CA GLU A 831 51.02 -6.95 -11.98
C GLU A 831 50.47 -5.51 -12.12
N THR A 832 50.79 -4.83 -13.22
CA THR A 832 50.25 -3.48 -13.50
C THR A 832 48.76 -3.55 -13.82
N LEU A 833 48.35 -4.48 -14.68
CA LEU A 833 46.94 -4.68 -15.06
C LEU A 833 46.08 -5.19 -13.89
N GLU A 834 46.61 -6.05 -13.02
CA GLU A 834 45.89 -6.51 -11.82
C GLU A 834 45.55 -5.33 -10.88
N LYS A 835 46.46 -4.35 -10.74
CA LYS A 835 46.20 -3.12 -9.97
C LYS A 835 45.22 -2.19 -10.66
N GLU A 836 45.26 -2.13 -11.99
CA GLU A 836 44.30 -1.35 -12.79
C GLU A 836 42.89 -1.96 -12.67
N LEU A 837 42.77 -3.29 -12.75
CA LEU A 837 41.53 -4.02 -12.55
C LEU A 837 40.90 -3.75 -11.18
N GLU A 838 41.69 -3.82 -10.10
CA GLU A 838 41.19 -3.54 -8.73
C GLU A 838 40.60 -2.12 -8.60
N VAL A 839 41.20 -1.14 -9.30
CA VAL A 839 40.69 0.24 -9.31
C VAL A 839 39.38 0.33 -10.10
N VAL A 840 39.33 -0.22 -11.31
CA VAL A 840 38.13 -0.19 -12.17
C VAL A 840 36.97 -0.95 -11.53
N GLU A 841 37.22 -2.11 -10.91
CA GLU A 841 36.20 -2.88 -10.18
C GLU A 841 35.64 -2.10 -8.98
N SER A 842 36.50 -1.40 -8.24
CA SER A 842 36.06 -0.54 -7.12
C SER A 842 35.22 0.65 -7.60
N GLU A 843 35.55 1.24 -8.75
CA GLU A 843 34.74 2.30 -9.36
C GLU A 843 33.40 1.76 -9.85
N LEU A 844 33.38 0.59 -10.48
CA LEU A 844 32.16 -0.10 -10.93
C LEU A 844 31.21 -0.39 -9.76
N GLU A 845 31.72 -0.93 -8.64
CA GLU A 845 30.89 -1.19 -7.45
C GLU A 845 30.24 0.10 -6.94
N THR A 846 30.99 1.21 -6.94
CA THR A 846 30.51 2.52 -6.51
C THR A 846 29.31 2.97 -7.37
N TYR A 847 29.40 2.88 -8.69
CA TYR A 847 28.28 3.25 -9.57
C TYR A 847 27.09 2.30 -9.47
N GLN A 848 27.33 0.99 -9.26
CA GLN A 848 26.25 0.02 -9.04
C GLN A 848 25.48 0.29 -7.74
N GLN A 849 26.16 0.74 -6.68
CA GLN A 849 25.52 1.19 -5.45
C GLN A 849 24.61 2.39 -5.71
N LEU A 850 25.09 3.39 -6.46
CA LEU A 850 24.29 4.56 -6.83
C LEU A 850 23.07 4.17 -7.68
N LYS A 851 23.24 3.31 -8.69
CA LYS A 851 22.12 2.76 -9.48
C LYS A 851 21.05 2.12 -8.60
N THR A 852 21.46 1.38 -7.58
CA THR A 852 20.54 0.75 -6.62
C THR A 852 19.77 1.80 -5.83
N ILE A 853 20.42 2.87 -5.37
CA ILE A 853 19.76 3.98 -4.65
C ILE A 853 18.73 4.64 -5.56
N VAL A 854 19.10 5.02 -6.79
CA VAL A 854 18.21 5.72 -7.74
C VAL A 854 17.00 4.85 -8.08
N THR A 855 17.22 3.59 -8.46
CA THR A 855 16.15 2.70 -8.95
C THR A 855 15.24 2.19 -7.85
N GLN A 856 15.80 1.70 -6.74
CA GLN A 856 15.04 1.06 -5.67
C GLN A 856 14.50 2.06 -4.67
N LYS A 857 15.34 2.99 -4.19
CA LYS A 857 14.95 3.97 -3.17
C LYS A 857 14.26 5.17 -3.77
N GLY A 858 14.81 5.75 -4.84
CA GLY A 858 14.13 6.80 -5.61
C GLY A 858 12.78 6.32 -6.13
N GLY A 859 12.72 5.12 -6.72
CA GLY A 859 11.45 4.54 -7.19
C GLY A 859 10.49 4.08 -6.10
N GLY A 860 10.99 3.74 -4.90
CA GLY A 860 10.15 3.53 -3.73
C GLY A 860 9.48 4.82 -3.28
N TYR A 861 10.25 5.90 -3.20
CA TYR A 861 9.76 7.23 -2.85
C TYR A 861 8.73 7.76 -3.86
N THR A 862 9.00 7.73 -5.17
CA THR A 862 8.03 8.22 -6.19
C THR A 862 6.71 7.47 -6.13
N ARG A 863 6.74 6.12 -6.03
CA ARG A 863 5.51 5.31 -5.90
C ARG A 863 4.74 5.60 -4.62
N ALA A 864 5.43 5.85 -3.51
CA ALA A 864 4.78 6.20 -2.27
C ALA A 864 4.12 7.58 -2.36
N VAL A 865 4.75 8.56 -3.01
CA VAL A 865 4.17 9.89 -3.27
C VAL A 865 2.97 9.82 -4.22
N ASP A 866 3.00 8.97 -5.26
CA ASP A 866 1.88 8.79 -6.19
C ASP A 866 0.62 8.22 -5.52
N ASN A 867 0.78 7.53 -4.37
CA ASN A 867 -0.33 7.04 -3.57
C ASN A 867 -0.88 8.09 -2.59
N VAL A 868 -0.21 9.24 -2.43
CA VAL A 868 -0.70 10.33 -1.58
C VAL A 868 -1.73 11.13 -2.37
N ASP A 869 -2.99 11.02 -1.97
CA ASP A 869 -4.05 11.85 -2.55
C ASP A 869 -3.83 13.34 -2.27
N SER A 870 -4.45 14.19 -3.08
CA SER A 870 -4.46 15.63 -2.84
C SER A 870 -5.11 15.96 -1.50
N ILE A 871 -4.61 16.97 -0.77
CA ILE A 871 -5.28 17.47 0.45
C ILE A 871 -6.77 17.80 0.18
N HIS A 872 -7.11 18.20 -1.05
CA HIS A 872 -8.48 18.51 -1.47
C HIS A 872 -9.39 17.27 -1.65
N SER A 873 -8.85 16.05 -1.59
CA SER A 873 -9.65 14.81 -1.60
C SER A 873 -10.17 14.44 -0.22
N ILE A 874 -9.57 14.98 0.85
CA ILE A 874 -10.07 14.88 2.21
C ILE A 874 -11.33 15.73 2.25
N ALA A 875 -12.47 15.10 1.98
CA ALA A 875 -13.74 15.75 1.65
C ALA A 875 -14.07 16.96 2.54
N THR A 876 -14.48 18.06 1.90
CA THR A 876 -15.19 19.15 2.57
C THR A 876 -16.52 18.62 3.07
N PHE A 877 -16.87 18.97 4.29
CA PHE A 877 -18.22 18.75 4.80
C PHE A 877 -19.24 19.33 3.81
N GLU A 878 -20.25 18.54 3.42
CA GLU A 878 -21.30 19.04 2.54
C GLU A 878 -22.12 20.09 3.30
N GLU A 879 -22.18 21.31 2.76
CA GLU A 879 -23.01 22.37 3.35
C GLU A 879 -24.49 22.06 3.08
N GLY A 880 -25.25 21.80 4.15
CA GLY A 880 -26.70 21.69 4.11
C GLY A 880 -27.19 20.33 3.60
N GLY A 881 -27.66 19.51 4.53
CA GLY A 881 -28.35 18.26 4.22
C GLY A 881 -29.72 18.46 3.53
N HIS A 882 -30.44 17.37 3.36
CA HIS A 882 -31.75 17.32 2.73
C HIS A 882 -32.86 17.65 3.75
N SER A 883 -33.01 18.93 4.09
CA SER A 883 -34.16 19.38 4.90
C SER A 883 -35.45 19.31 4.09
N GLY A 884 -36.50 18.77 4.71
CA GLY A 884 -37.81 18.55 4.13
C GLY A 884 -38.92 18.57 5.19
N PRO A 885 -40.15 18.18 4.84
CA PRO A 885 -41.29 18.31 5.74
C PRO A 885 -41.22 17.38 6.96
N PHE A 886 -40.56 16.22 6.87
CA PHE A 886 -40.42 15.26 7.99
C PHE A 886 -39.00 15.15 8.55
N LYS A 887 -37.99 15.64 7.83
CA LYS A 887 -36.57 15.58 8.23
C LYS A 887 -35.97 16.98 8.24
N GLU A 888 -35.23 17.31 9.28
CA GLU A 888 -34.34 18.46 9.31
C GLU A 888 -32.91 17.96 9.53
N ASP A 889 -32.00 18.26 8.62
CA ASP A 889 -30.59 17.93 8.84
C ASP A 889 -29.92 19.04 9.66
N ALA A 890 -29.20 18.63 10.71
CA ALA A 890 -28.51 19.53 11.60
C ALA A 890 -27.02 19.23 11.65
N GLU A 891 -26.26 20.32 11.64
CA GLU A 891 -24.85 20.31 11.97
C GLU A 891 -24.70 20.64 13.48
N PRO A 892 -23.91 19.86 14.24
CA PRO A 892 -23.52 20.24 15.58
C PRO A 892 -22.61 21.47 15.53
N HIS A 893 -22.50 22.20 16.65
CA HIS A 893 -21.56 23.31 16.73
C HIS A 893 -20.10 22.83 16.76
N SER A 894 -19.82 21.64 17.31
CA SER A 894 -18.56 20.90 17.13
C SER A 894 -18.83 19.49 16.59
N ARG A 895 -18.38 19.20 15.36
CA ARG A 895 -18.55 17.85 14.76
C ARG A 895 -17.67 16.81 15.45
N GLY A 896 -16.51 17.22 15.97
CA GLY A 896 -15.60 16.34 16.73
C GLY A 896 -16.24 15.70 17.95
N LYS A 897 -17.20 16.38 18.59
CA LYS A 897 -17.97 15.82 19.73
C LYS A 897 -18.86 14.63 19.34
N LEU A 898 -19.24 14.50 18.07
CA LEU A 898 -19.94 13.32 17.55
C LEU A 898 -18.97 12.19 17.16
N GLY A 899 -17.71 12.53 16.85
CA GLY A 899 -16.79 11.66 16.11
C GLY A 899 -16.38 10.35 16.78
N ASN A 900 -16.59 10.22 18.09
CA ASN A 900 -16.23 9.03 18.86
C ASN A 900 -17.42 8.37 19.57
N THR A 901 -18.65 8.82 19.32
CA THR A 901 -19.85 8.25 19.93
C THR A 901 -20.54 7.28 18.98
N THR A 902 -21.37 6.39 19.50
CA THR A 902 -22.22 5.48 18.71
C THR A 902 -23.64 5.99 18.56
N HIS A 903 -24.07 6.87 19.46
CA HIS A 903 -25.38 7.54 19.44
C HIS A 903 -25.33 8.87 20.22
N LEU A 904 -26.34 9.72 20.07
CA LEU A 904 -26.43 11.03 20.71
C LEU A 904 -26.39 10.97 22.24
N GLY A 905 -26.93 9.91 22.86
CA GLY A 905 -26.85 9.72 24.33
C GLY A 905 -25.43 9.65 24.91
N GLU A 906 -24.41 9.29 24.12
CA GLU A 906 -23.00 9.28 24.57
C GLU A 906 -22.31 10.64 24.37
N THR A 907 -22.99 11.57 23.69
CA THR A 907 -22.42 12.88 23.37
C THR A 907 -22.59 13.85 24.54
N PRO A 908 -21.62 14.74 24.78
CA PRO A 908 -21.76 15.79 25.78
C PRO A 908 -22.62 16.97 25.29
N LEU A 909 -23.47 16.79 24.27
CA LEU A 909 -24.29 17.87 23.68
C LEU A 909 -25.31 18.46 24.69
N TRP A 910 -25.68 17.69 25.72
CA TRP A 910 -26.70 18.06 26.72
C TRP A 910 -26.17 18.07 28.17
N ASP A 911 -24.85 17.97 28.36
CA ASP A 911 -24.26 17.84 29.71
C ASP A 911 -24.09 19.22 30.39
N ASP A 912 -24.92 19.49 31.40
CA ASP A 912 -24.96 20.76 32.16
C ASP A 912 -23.76 20.93 33.13
N GLN A 913 -22.87 19.94 33.27
CA GLN A 913 -21.86 19.91 34.35
C GLN A 913 -20.55 20.66 34.07
N ASN A 914 -20.32 21.20 32.87
CA ASN A 914 -19.07 21.88 32.53
C ASN A 914 -19.29 23.38 32.25
N GLU A 915 -19.02 24.24 33.26
CA GLU A 915 -19.08 25.72 33.19
C GLU A 915 -18.01 26.36 32.26
N LYS A 916 -17.77 25.85 31.05
CA LYS A 916 -16.93 26.54 30.06
C LYS A 916 -17.82 27.05 28.92
N ASP A 917 -17.66 28.34 28.56
CA ASP A 917 -18.39 29.13 27.55
C ASP A 917 -18.65 28.46 26.16
N GLN A 918 -18.10 27.28 25.90
CA GLN A 918 -18.21 26.52 24.64
C GLN A 918 -19.32 25.45 24.68
N ASP A 919 -19.66 24.91 25.85
CA ASP A 919 -20.75 23.93 26.01
C ASP A 919 -22.13 24.63 26.03
N ASP A 920 -22.20 25.88 26.51
CA ASP A 920 -23.40 26.73 26.42
C ASP A 920 -23.83 26.99 24.97
N LYS A 921 -22.87 27.14 24.04
CA LYS A 921 -23.17 27.37 22.61
C LYS A 921 -23.73 26.13 21.91
N GLU A 922 -23.26 24.95 22.30
CA GLU A 922 -23.75 23.69 21.75
C GLU A 922 -25.20 23.45 22.17
N LYS A 923 -25.51 23.71 23.44
CA LYS A 923 -26.87 23.66 23.98
C LYS A 923 -27.80 24.67 23.29
N GLU A 924 -27.34 25.92 23.12
CA GLU A 924 -28.07 26.95 22.36
C GLU A 924 -28.34 26.53 20.90
N GLN A 925 -27.34 25.94 20.23
CA GLN A 925 -27.46 25.47 18.85
C GLN A 925 -28.43 24.29 18.73
N LEU A 926 -28.38 23.33 19.66
CA LEU A 926 -29.33 22.21 19.69
C LEU A 926 -30.76 22.70 19.95
N LEU A 927 -30.97 23.62 20.90
CA LEU A 927 -32.29 24.23 21.11
C LEU A 927 -32.77 24.98 19.85
N SER A 928 -31.88 25.72 19.18
CA SER A 928 -32.20 26.40 17.91
C SER A 928 -32.53 25.41 16.79
N ASN A 929 -31.86 24.26 16.74
CA ASN A 929 -32.14 23.22 15.75
C ASN A 929 -33.47 22.50 16.06
N LEU A 930 -33.79 22.29 17.33
CA LEU A 930 -35.07 21.70 17.75
C LEU A 930 -36.27 22.62 17.43
N ASP A 931 -36.13 23.95 17.52
CA ASP A 931 -37.18 24.88 17.10
C ASP A 931 -37.57 24.69 15.61
N LYS A 932 -36.63 24.26 14.76
CA LYS A 932 -36.89 24.02 13.33
C LYS A 932 -37.84 22.84 13.09
N ILE A 933 -37.86 21.83 13.97
CA ILE A 933 -38.73 20.66 13.83
C ILE A 933 -40.10 20.84 14.51
N VAL A 934 -40.33 21.96 15.20
CA VAL A 934 -41.64 22.29 15.80
C VAL A 934 -42.66 22.55 14.68
N PRO A 935 -43.73 21.74 14.54
CA PRO A 935 -44.72 21.95 13.51
C PRO A 935 -45.58 23.18 13.83
N GLY A 936 -45.79 24.04 12.84
CA GLY A 936 -46.92 24.97 12.88
C GLY A 936 -48.21 24.16 12.74
N LEU A 937 -49.13 24.20 13.72
CA LEU A 937 -50.49 23.68 13.51
C LEU A 937 -51.27 24.59 12.54
N GLY A 938 -51.26 24.20 11.27
CA GLY A 938 -51.80 24.89 10.10
C GLY A 938 -50.75 24.90 8.97
N GLY A 939 -51.11 24.39 7.79
CA GLY A 939 -50.22 24.29 6.62
C GLY A 939 -50.02 22.87 6.12
N GLU A 940 -48.93 22.63 5.39
CA GLU A 940 -48.63 21.35 4.70
C GLU A 940 -48.46 20.16 5.66
N HIS A 941 -48.10 20.37 6.93
CA HIS A 941 -47.72 19.31 7.89
C HIS A 941 -48.88 18.78 8.76
N LEU A 942 -49.91 19.61 8.97
CA LEU A 942 -51.15 19.26 9.66
C LEU A 942 -52.28 19.71 8.74
N PRO A 943 -52.80 18.83 7.87
CA PRO A 943 -53.74 19.15 6.81
C PRO A 943 -55.11 19.49 7.40
N ILE A 944 -55.24 20.66 8.00
CA ILE A 944 -56.47 21.15 8.61
C ILE A 944 -56.87 22.43 7.87
N ASN A 945 -58.05 22.41 7.25
CA ASN A 945 -58.51 23.49 6.37
C ASN A 945 -58.62 24.84 7.07
N GLU A 946 -59.00 24.86 8.34
CA GLU A 946 -59.10 26.07 9.18
C GLU A 946 -59.40 25.65 10.63
N VAL A 947 -58.47 25.89 11.55
CA VAL A 947 -58.73 25.78 13.00
C VAL A 947 -59.33 27.12 13.44
N HIS A 948 -60.66 27.28 13.38
CA HIS A 948 -61.30 28.45 13.99
C HIS A 948 -61.34 28.30 15.52
N ILE A 949 -60.21 28.59 16.17
CA ILE A 949 -60.17 28.99 17.58
C ILE A 949 -60.08 30.51 17.55
N SER A 950 -61.16 31.22 17.89
CA SER A 950 -61.23 32.67 17.66
C SER A 950 -60.34 33.46 18.65
N ASP A 951 -59.56 34.42 18.12
CA ASP A 951 -58.77 35.39 18.91
C ASP A 951 -59.60 36.58 19.44
N ASN A 952 -60.92 36.59 19.21
CA ASN A 952 -61.78 37.71 19.57
C ASN A 952 -62.81 37.30 20.61
N GLU A 953 -62.72 37.90 21.81
CA GLU A 953 -63.66 37.78 22.94
C GLU A 953 -65.15 38.07 22.63
N THR A 954 -65.54 38.32 21.36
CA THR A 954 -66.89 38.80 21.02
C THR A 954 -67.60 38.11 19.85
N ALA A 955 -67.10 37.00 19.28
CA ALA A 955 -67.91 36.22 18.35
C ALA A 955 -67.50 34.73 18.26
N GLN A 956 -68.52 33.89 18.36
CA GLN A 956 -68.59 32.45 18.02
C GLN A 956 -67.95 31.45 18.99
N THR A 957 -68.71 30.37 19.16
CA THR A 957 -68.51 29.18 19.98
C THR A 957 -67.15 28.54 19.73
N THR A 958 -66.27 28.55 20.73
CA THR A 958 -65.00 27.82 20.70
C THR A 958 -65.28 26.33 20.89
N TYR A 959 -64.97 25.52 19.88
CA TYR A 959 -64.98 24.07 20.00
C TYR A 959 -63.85 23.64 20.95
N GLU A 960 -64.18 23.28 22.20
CA GLU A 960 -63.22 22.85 23.21
C GLU A 960 -62.86 21.35 23.13
N GLY A 961 -63.13 20.66 22.01
CA GLY A 961 -62.91 19.22 21.89
C GLY A 961 -61.53 18.78 21.39
N PHE A 962 -60.71 19.71 20.92
CA PHE A 962 -59.33 19.40 20.49
C PHE A 962 -58.43 19.03 21.68
N ARG A 963 -57.58 18.02 21.51
CA ARG A 963 -56.50 17.70 22.46
C ARG A 963 -55.18 17.52 21.72
N LEU A 964 -54.08 17.87 22.39
CA LEU A 964 -52.74 17.81 21.83
C LEU A 964 -51.87 16.85 22.65
N GLY A 965 -51.21 15.90 21.99
CA GLY A 965 -50.12 15.12 22.56
C GLY A 965 -48.86 15.36 21.76
N THR A 966 -47.73 15.54 22.42
CA THR A 966 -46.42 15.59 21.76
C THR A 966 -45.52 14.55 22.40
N THR A 967 -44.81 13.76 21.60
CA THR A 967 -43.81 12.81 22.10
C THR A 967 -42.46 13.17 21.53
N PHE A 968 -41.45 13.28 22.39
CA PHE A 968 -40.06 13.46 21.99
C PHE A 968 -39.30 12.13 22.12
N MET A 969 -38.59 11.72 21.08
CA MET A 969 -37.82 10.47 21.08
C MET A 969 -36.38 10.72 20.63
N SER A 970 -35.38 10.32 21.42
CA SER A 970 -33.96 10.39 21.06
C SER A 970 -33.11 9.64 22.08
N THR A 971 -32.02 9.01 21.65
CA THR A 971 -31.01 8.44 22.58
C THR A 971 -30.38 9.52 23.48
N LEU A 972 -30.44 10.80 23.08
CA LEU A 972 -30.00 11.94 23.91
C LEU A 972 -30.71 12.00 25.28
N PHE A 973 -31.91 11.44 25.39
CA PHE A 973 -32.65 11.43 26.67
C PHE A 973 -32.26 10.26 27.58
N ASP A 974 -31.29 9.42 27.20
CA ASP A 974 -30.83 8.31 28.03
C ASP A 974 -30.06 8.83 29.26
N GLY A 975 -30.32 8.22 30.43
CA GLY A 975 -29.71 8.62 31.70
C GLY A 975 -30.35 9.81 32.46
N PHE A 976 -31.27 10.56 31.86
CA PHE A 976 -31.95 11.69 32.53
C PHE A 976 -33.18 11.25 33.33
N ARG A 977 -33.41 11.85 34.51
CA ARG A 977 -34.68 11.71 35.23
C ARG A 977 -35.75 12.64 34.64
N ASP A 978 -37.02 12.26 34.77
CA ASP A 978 -38.17 13.05 34.27
C ASP A 978 -38.17 14.50 34.76
N ASP A 979 -37.56 14.79 35.91
CA ASP A 979 -37.45 16.11 36.55
C ASP A 979 -36.18 16.92 36.19
N GLU A 980 -35.18 16.32 35.53
CA GLU A 980 -33.85 16.94 35.29
C GLU A 980 -33.72 17.63 33.91
N THR A 981 -34.68 17.47 33.00
CA THR A 981 -34.66 18.06 31.63
C THR A 981 -35.43 19.39 31.52
N ALA A 982 -35.11 20.32 32.43
CA ALA A 982 -35.85 21.55 32.70
C ALA A 982 -35.95 22.57 31.52
N ASP A 983 -35.33 22.33 30.36
CA ASP A 983 -35.26 23.29 29.24
C ASP A 983 -36.09 22.94 27.97
N ILE A 984 -36.58 21.69 27.81
CA ILE A 984 -37.65 21.35 26.81
C ILE A 984 -38.97 22.13 27.03
N PRO A 985 -39.31 22.59 28.25
CA PRO A 985 -40.41 23.53 28.45
C PRO A 985 -40.33 24.78 27.59
N SER A 986 -39.17 25.25 27.12
CA SER A 986 -39.08 26.41 26.21
C SER A 986 -39.79 26.14 24.87
N ILE A 987 -39.46 25.05 24.19
CA ILE A 987 -40.10 24.58 22.95
C ILE A 987 -41.60 24.34 23.16
N THR A 988 -41.94 23.71 24.30
CA THR A 988 -43.33 23.43 24.66
C THR A 988 -44.10 24.72 24.97
N ASN A 989 -43.48 25.67 25.66
CA ASN A 989 -44.06 26.97 25.95
C ASN A 989 -44.20 27.79 24.68
N ASP A 990 -43.29 27.70 23.69
CA ASP A 990 -43.46 28.35 22.40
C ASP A 990 -44.63 27.78 21.59
N LEU A 991 -44.89 26.46 21.68
CA LEU A 991 -46.11 25.83 21.14
C LEU A 991 -47.38 26.37 21.83
N LEU A 992 -47.33 26.56 23.15
CA LEU A 992 -48.42 27.12 23.95
C LEU A 992 -48.62 28.62 23.70
N ASP A 993 -47.56 29.41 23.65
CA ASP A 993 -47.59 30.88 23.49
C ASP A 993 -48.04 31.27 22.08
N LYS A 994 -47.81 30.40 21.09
CA LYS A 994 -48.35 30.57 19.75
C LYS A 994 -49.86 30.24 19.67
N ARG A 995 -50.55 29.76 20.74
CA ARG A 995 -51.93 29.19 20.66
C ARG A 995 -52.85 29.32 21.88
N VAL A 996 -54.16 29.29 21.63
CA VAL A 996 -55.24 29.31 22.65
C VAL A 996 -55.61 27.88 23.10
N MET A 997 -54.65 27.09 23.62
CA MET A 997 -54.92 25.75 24.19
C MET A 997 -54.69 25.75 25.70
N LYS A 998 -55.53 25.05 26.48
CA LYS A 998 -55.33 24.92 27.94
C LYS A 998 -54.20 23.93 28.21
N LYS A 999 -53.31 24.25 29.16
CA LYS A 999 -52.20 23.37 29.57
C LYS A 999 -52.65 21.98 30.05
N GLU A 1000 -53.88 21.86 30.55
CA GLU A 1000 -54.49 20.60 31.02
C GLU A 1000 -54.85 19.63 29.87
N ASP A 1001 -54.95 20.14 28.63
CA ASP A 1001 -55.31 19.40 27.42
C ASP A 1001 -54.09 18.96 26.60
N MET A 1002 -52.87 19.27 27.10
CA MET A 1002 -51.60 18.91 26.48
C MET A 1002 -50.90 17.80 27.24
N LEU A 1003 -50.35 16.82 26.51
CA LEU A 1003 -49.47 15.79 27.06
C LEU A 1003 -48.10 15.85 26.38
N ILE A 1004 -47.04 15.62 27.14
CA ILE A 1004 -45.67 15.55 26.64
C ILE A 1004 -45.10 14.19 27.03
N GLY A 1005 -45.06 13.27 26.08
CA GLY A 1005 -44.33 12.00 26.21
C GLY A 1005 -42.84 12.18 25.89
N ARG A 1006 -42.00 11.33 26.48
CA ARG A 1006 -40.55 11.32 26.22
C ARG A 1006 -40.04 9.88 26.13
N GLY A 1007 -39.13 9.62 25.20
CA GLY A 1007 -38.43 8.36 25.11
C GLY A 1007 -36.97 8.47 24.73
N ALA A 1008 -36.09 7.81 25.49
CA ALA A 1008 -34.66 7.68 25.26
C ALA A 1008 -34.30 6.71 24.12
N PHE A 1009 -35.15 6.60 23.10
CA PHE A 1009 -35.09 5.55 22.10
C PHE A 1009 -35.52 6.09 20.74
N ALA A 1010 -34.61 6.11 19.77
CA ALA A 1010 -34.80 6.47 18.36
C ALA A 1010 -33.58 5.95 17.58
N ASP A 1011 -33.47 6.30 16.30
CA ASP A 1011 -32.21 6.13 15.56
C ASP A 1011 -31.07 6.93 16.24
N SER A 1012 -29.83 6.46 16.08
CA SER A 1012 -28.66 6.87 16.87
C SER A 1012 -28.42 8.37 16.88
N TYR A 1013 -28.68 9.03 15.75
CA TYR A 1013 -28.41 10.45 15.53
C TYR A 1013 -29.67 11.30 15.29
N ASP A 1014 -30.85 10.74 15.63
CA ASP A 1014 -32.12 11.43 15.46
C ASP A 1014 -32.65 12.01 16.77
N VAL A 1015 -33.22 13.22 16.68
CA VAL A 1015 -34.13 13.78 17.69
C VAL A 1015 -35.50 13.97 17.07
N VAL A 1016 -36.46 13.20 17.54
CA VAL A 1016 -37.79 13.09 16.95
C VAL A 1016 -38.79 13.87 17.80
N MET A 1017 -39.69 14.56 17.12
CA MET A 1017 -40.89 15.16 17.71
C MET A 1017 -42.12 14.67 16.94
N THR A 1018 -43.01 13.97 17.63
CA THR A 1018 -44.29 13.53 17.08
C THR A 1018 -45.43 14.29 17.74
N THR A 1019 -46.27 14.93 16.93
CA THR A 1019 -47.45 15.66 17.41
C THR A 1019 -48.73 14.92 17.02
N PHE A 1020 -49.59 14.67 18.00
CA PHE A 1020 -50.91 14.07 17.88
C PHE A 1020 -51.96 15.14 18.18
N LEU A 1021 -52.80 15.47 17.19
CA LEU A 1021 -53.97 16.33 17.38
C LEU A 1021 -55.24 15.50 17.23
N THR A 1022 -55.99 15.32 18.31
CA THR A 1022 -57.24 14.55 18.31
C THR A 1022 -58.46 15.45 18.51
N GLY A 1023 -59.66 14.88 18.36
CA GLY A 1023 -60.92 15.63 18.33
C GLY A 1023 -61.12 16.33 16.98
N VAL A 1024 -60.62 15.74 15.89
CA VAL A 1024 -60.69 16.31 14.55
C VAL A 1024 -61.96 15.85 13.84
N PHE A 1025 -62.80 16.79 13.36
CA PHE A 1025 -63.94 16.45 12.51
C PHE A 1025 -63.46 16.00 11.13
N LEU A 1026 -64.24 15.15 10.47
CA LEU A 1026 -63.97 14.77 9.07
C LEU A 1026 -63.82 16.00 8.17
N ASP A 1027 -64.70 16.99 8.36
CA ASP A 1027 -64.75 18.23 7.59
C ASP A 1027 -63.57 19.19 7.90
N ASN A 1028 -62.79 18.94 8.97
CA ASN A 1028 -61.57 19.71 9.24
C ASN A 1028 -60.40 19.27 8.35
N LEU A 1029 -60.40 18.04 7.83
CA LEU A 1029 -59.28 17.50 7.05
C LEU A 1029 -59.16 18.22 5.70
N SER A 1030 -57.98 18.75 5.39
CA SER A 1030 -57.77 19.54 4.16
C SER A 1030 -57.86 18.72 2.87
N ILE A 1031 -57.68 17.42 3.01
CA ILE A 1031 -57.90 16.42 1.97
C ILE A 1031 -59.39 16.11 1.73
N PHE A 1032 -60.29 16.44 2.66
CA PHE A 1032 -61.73 16.17 2.54
C PHE A 1032 -62.40 17.34 1.79
N THR A 1033 -62.02 17.48 0.52
CA THR A 1033 -62.45 18.60 -0.33
C THR A 1033 -63.76 18.32 -1.06
N ASP A 1034 -64.38 19.40 -1.55
CA ASP A 1034 -65.46 19.31 -2.53
C ASP A 1034 -65.03 18.48 -3.76
N GLU A 1035 -63.76 18.52 -4.17
CA GLU A 1035 -63.22 17.75 -5.29
C GLU A 1035 -63.18 16.24 -5.01
N CYS A 1036 -62.76 15.82 -3.81
CA CYS A 1036 -62.77 14.41 -3.41
C CYS A 1036 -64.21 13.88 -3.30
N ARG A 1037 -65.12 14.66 -2.71
CA ARG A 1037 -66.55 14.36 -2.73
C ARG A 1037 -67.06 14.26 -4.16
N ASP A 1038 -66.68 15.18 -5.04
CA ASP A 1038 -67.15 15.19 -6.42
C ASP A 1038 -66.60 14.00 -7.22
N ALA A 1039 -65.36 13.59 -7.01
CA ALA A 1039 -64.80 12.35 -7.57
C ALA A 1039 -65.61 11.13 -7.13
N TYR A 1040 -66.05 11.09 -5.86
CA TYR A 1040 -66.84 9.99 -5.31
C TYR A 1040 -68.33 10.05 -5.71
N THR A 1041 -68.94 11.23 -5.78
CA THR A 1041 -70.41 11.43 -5.93
C THR A 1041 -70.84 11.88 -7.33
N ARG A 1042 -69.94 12.34 -8.19
CA ARG A 1042 -70.25 12.83 -9.56
C ARG A 1042 -69.63 12.00 -10.67
N GLY A 1043 -69.03 10.84 -10.35
CA GLY A 1043 -68.64 9.83 -11.34
C GLY A 1043 -69.81 9.56 -12.30
N THR A 1044 -69.62 9.95 -13.55
CA THR A 1044 -70.63 10.15 -14.61
C THR A 1044 -71.66 9.04 -14.75
N ASP A 1045 -72.98 9.36 -14.68
CA ASP A 1045 -74.05 8.87 -15.60
C ASP A 1045 -75.51 9.11 -15.13
N VAL A 1046 -75.77 9.59 -13.90
CA VAL A 1046 -77.15 9.77 -13.41
C VAL A 1046 -77.50 11.25 -13.29
N VAL A 1047 -78.45 11.72 -14.12
CA VAL A 1047 -79.08 13.05 -13.95
C VAL A 1047 -80.07 12.94 -12.78
N PRO A 1048 -79.94 13.73 -11.70
CA PRO A 1048 -80.88 13.69 -10.57
C PRO A 1048 -82.22 14.28 -11.03
N ASN A 1049 -83.12 13.39 -11.44
CA ASN A 1049 -84.47 13.73 -11.87
C ASN A 1049 -85.51 12.87 -11.15
N ASP A 1050 -85.35 12.59 -9.85
CA ASP A 1050 -86.52 12.34 -8.98
C ASP A 1050 -86.14 12.30 -7.49
N ASN A 1051 -87.06 12.69 -6.61
CA ASN A 1051 -87.00 12.64 -5.14
C ASN A 1051 -86.99 11.20 -4.56
N ARG A 1052 -86.29 10.26 -5.20
CA ARG A 1052 -86.26 8.84 -4.81
C ARG A 1052 -84.93 8.50 -4.15
N HIS A 1053 -84.73 8.98 -2.93
CA HIS A 1053 -83.46 8.95 -2.18
C HIS A 1053 -83.07 7.60 -1.55
N ASN A 1054 -83.80 6.50 -1.81
CA ASN A 1054 -83.58 5.21 -1.14
C ASN A 1054 -83.44 4.04 -2.12
N HIS A 1055 -83.03 4.28 -3.37
CA HIS A 1055 -82.90 3.23 -4.40
C HIS A 1055 -81.51 3.19 -5.01
N GLN A 1056 -80.97 1.98 -5.17
CA GLN A 1056 -79.66 1.72 -5.78
C GLN A 1056 -79.50 2.34 -7.19
N ASP A 1057 -80.58 2.48 -7.96
CA ASP A 1057 -80.54 3.01 -9.33
C ASP A 1057 -80.26 4.52 -9.41
N SER A 1058 -80.43 5.26 -8.31
CA SER A 1058 -80.25 6.72 -8.28
C SER A 1058 -78.86 7.19 -7.83
N VAL A 1059 -77.93 6.27 -7.54
CA VAL A 1059 -76.57 6.61 -7.11
C VAL A 1059 -75.51 6.30 -8.19
N PRO A 1060 -74.38 7.03 -8.21
CA PRO A 1060 -73.27 6.75 -9.13
C PRO A 1060 -72.73 5.33 -9.03
N SER A 1061 -72.25 4.77 -10.15
CA SER A 1061 -71.68 3.40 -10.21
C SER A 1061 -70.53 3.20 -9.23
N ILE A 1062 -69.66 4.20 -9.07
CA ILE A 1062 -68.54 4.14 -8.13
C ILE A 1062 -69.03 3.93 -6.69
N VAL A 1063 -70.09 4.62 -6.25
CA VAL A 1063 -70.66 4.47 -4.89
C VAL A 1063 -71.24 3.06 -4.69
N LYS A 1064 -71.95 2.51 -5.69
CA LYS A 1064 -72.49 1.13 -5.63
C LYS A 1064 -71.42 0.07 -5.39
N ASN A 1065 -70.20 0.36 -5.85
CA ASN A 1065 -69.05 -0.53 -5.78
C ASN A 1065 -68.26 -0.40 -4.47
N HIS A 1066 -68.52 0.62 -3.64
CA HIS A 1066 -67.87 0.85 -2.34
C HIS A 1066 -68.80 0.41 -1.20
N ASN A 1067 -69.28 -0.83 -1.29
CA ASN A 1067 -70.22 -1.41 -0.33
C ASN A 1067 -69.76 -1.23 1.12
N TYR A 1068 -70.68 -1.01 2.06
CA TYR A 1068 -70.34 -0.74 3.46
C TYR A 1068 -70.01 -2.04 4.21
N GLY A 1069 -68.89 -2.07 4.95
CA GLY A 1069 -68.38 -3.33 5.53
C GLY A 1069 -68.18 -4.43 4.47
N LEU A 1070 -68.26 -5.70 4.86
CA LEU A 1070 -67.97 -6.86 3.99
C LEU A 1070 -69.09 -7.24 3.03
N ASP A 1071 -70.33 -7.17 3.50
CA ASP A 1071 -71.53 -7.64 2.79
C ASP A 1071 -72.65 -6.60 2.74
N GLY A 1072 -72.40 -5.37 3.22
CA GLY A 1072 -73.42 -4.32 3.27
C GLY A 1072 -74.34 -4.42 4.48
N VAL A 1073 -74.07 -5.28 5.48
CA VAL A 1073 -74.95 -5.49 6.64
C VAL A 1073 -74.18 -5.37 7.95
N THR A 1074 -74.35 -4.25 8.66
CA THR A 1074 -74.06 -4.17 10.10
C THR A 1074 -75.34 -3.87 10.87
N TYR A 1075 -75.68 -4.75 11.82
CA TYR A 1075 -76.84 -4.58 12.68
C TYR A 1075 -76.51 -3.61 13.82
N HIS A 1076 -77.35 -2.60 14.03
CA HIS A 1076 -77.55 -2.05 15.37
C HIS A 1076 -78.35 -3.08 16.19
N GLU A 1077 -77.99 -3.28 17.47
CA GLU A 1077 -78.80 -4.07 18.40
C GLU A 1077 -80.24 -3.52 18.59
N GLU A 1078 -80.50 -2.29 18.14
CA GLU A 1078 -81.77 -1.57 18.33
C GLU A 1078 -82.70 -1.48 17.08
N GLY A 1079 -82.36 -2.05 15.91
CA GLY A 1079 -83.29 -2.14 14.77
C GLY A 1079 -82.65 -2.20 13.37
N GLN A 1080 -83.40 -2.70 12.37
CA GLN A 1080 -82.98 -2.78 10.97
C GLN A 1080 -82.74 -1.38 10.38
N PHE A 1081 -81.53 -1.17 9.85
CA PHE A 1081 -81.05 0.11 9.30
C PHE A 1081 -81.50 0.38 7.87
N PHE A 1082 -81.55 -0.67 7.04
CA PHE A 1082 -81.99 -0.56 5.66
C PHE A 1082 -83.52 -0.65 5.54
N PRO A 1083 -84.11 -0.13 4.44
CA PRO A 1083 -85.50 -0.41 4.13
C PRO A 1083 -85.81 -1.91 4.29
N PRO A 1084 -86.99 -2.33 4.79
CA PRO A 1084 -87.31 -3.73 5.11
C PRO A 1084 -87.22 -4.75 3.96
N VAL A 1085 -86.88 -4.29 2.75
CA VAL A 1085 -86.79 -5.03 1.49
C VAL A 1085 -85.36 -5.04 0.93
N SER A 1086 -84.38 -4.59 1.70
CA SER A 1086 -82.97 -4.53 1.30
C SER A 1086 -82.20 -5.66 1.97
N ASP A 1087 -81.36 -6.33 1.17
CA ASP A 1087 -80.50 -7.42 1.64
C ASP A 1087 -79.12 -6.89 2.06
N GLY A 1088 -78.69 -5.75 1.51
CA GLY A 1088 -77.46 -5.02 1.88
C GLY A 1088 -77.58 -3.52 1.61
N GLY A 1089 -76.52 -2.75 1.86
CA GLY A 1089 -76.48 -1.32 1.54
C GLY A 1089 -75.12 -0.65 1.73
N PHE A 1090 -75.01 0.60 1.30
CA PHE A 1090 -73.83 1.45 1.50
C PHE A 1090 -74.21 2.78 2.15
N CYS A 1091 -73.25 3.38 2.87
CA CYS A 1091 -73.38 4.70 3.49
C CYS A 1091 -72.24 5.62 3.05
N TYR A 1092 -72.52 6.91 2.90
CA TYR A 1092 -71.49 7.91 2.64
C TYR A 1092 -71.90 9.29 3.12
N ARG A 1093 -70.88 10.13 3.35
CA ARG A 1093 -71.06 11.54 3.66
C ARG A 1093 -71.57 12.27 2.41
N ARG A 1094 -72.82 12.73 2.41
CA ARG A 1094 -73.43 13.42 1.25
C ARG A 1094 -73.09 14.90 1.26
N ASN A 1095 -73.22 15.53 2.42
CA ASN A 1095 -73.01 16.96 2.62
C ASN A 1095 -71.74 17.17 3.44
N ILE A 1096 -70.93 18.17 3.09
CA ILE A 1096 -69.76 18.61 3.86
C ILE A 1096 -70.22 19.71 4.82
N LEU A 1097 -69.80 19.66 6.07
CA LEU A 1097 -70.09 20.70 7.06
C LEU A 1097 -69.29 21.96 6.73
N ASN A 1098 -69.99 23.08 6.50
CA ASN A 1098 -69.33 24.36 6.25
C ASN A 1098 -69.17 25.15 7.56
N PHE A 1099 -67.98 25.13 8.13
CA PHE A 1099 -67.64 25.84 9.38
C PHE A 1099 -67.79 27.37 9.30
N ALA A 1100 -67.90 27.96 8.11
CA ALA A 1100 -68.06 29.41 7.92
C ALA A 1100 -69.53 29.91 7.96
N THR A 1101 -70.50 29.07 8.34
CA THR A 1101 -71.95 29.41 8.31
C THR A 1101 -72.62 29.27 9.69
N ASP A 1102 -73.71 30.03 9.91
CA ASP A 1102 -74.51 30.02 11.17
C ASP A 1102 -75.09 28.63 11.56
N GLY A 1103 -75.19 27.70 10.61
CA GLY A 1103 -75.64 26.33 10.90
C GLY A 1103 -74.64 25.54 11.77
N THR A 1104 -73.35 25.84 11.63
CA THR A 1104 -72.28 25.17 12.37
C THR A 1104 -72.16 25.70 13.79
N SER A 1105 -72.44 27.00 14.01
CA SER A 1105 -72.55 27.55 15.37
C SER A 1105 -73.68 26.89 16.15
N VAL A 1106 -74.78 26.47 15.51
CA VAL A 1106 -75.88 25.76 16.20
C VAL A 1106 -75.46 24.34 16.60
N LEU A 1107 -74.71 23.63 15.74
CA LEU A 1107 -74.14 22.32 16.06
C LEU A 1107 -73.10 22.39 17.19
N LEU A 1108 -72.27 23.45 17.21
CA LEU A 1108 -71.24 23.66 18.23
C LEU A 1108 -71.81 24.24 19.55
N ASP A 1109 -72.82 25.10 19.51
CA ASP A 1109 -73.61 25.55 20.69
C ASP A 1109 -74.30 24.35 21.36
N GLN A 1110 -74.78 23.41 20.54
CA GLN A 1110 -75.29 22.12 21.00
C GLN A 1110 -74.21 21.17 21.51
N ALA A 1111 -72.92 21.50 21.50
CA ALA A 1111 -71.84 20.65 22.02
C ALA A 1111 -71.29 21.12 23.38
N GLU A 1112 -71.61 22.35 23.85
CA GLU A 1112 -71.08 22.95 25.10
C GLU A 1112 -71.44 22.21 26.41
N ASN A 1113 -72.24 21.14 26.37
CA ASN A 1113 -72.69 20.38 27.56
C ASN A 1113 -72.47 18.86 27.39
N GLN A 1114 -71.21 18.46 27.16
CA GLN A 1114 -70.67 17.12 26.88
C GLN A 1114 -71.69 15.97 26.70
N SER A 1115 -72.26 15.39 27.76
CA SER A 1115 -72.99 14.10 27.65
C SER A 1115 -74.42 14.16 27.09
N LYS A 1116 -75.16 15.27 27.20
CA LYS A 1116 -76.55 15.38 26.67
C LYS A 1116 -76.63 15.94 25.26
N ASN A 1117 -75.52 16.50 24.82
CA ASN A 1117 -75.42 17.43 23.71
C ASN A 1117 -74.65 16.77 22.54
N GLU A 1118 -73.67 15.91 22.84
CA GLU A 1118 -73.06 14.97 21.89
C GLU A 1118 -74.09 14.14 21.13
N ARG A 1119 -75.10 13.59 21.82
CA ARG A 1119 -76.17 12.82 21.18
C ARG A 1119 -76.94 13.62 20.12
N GLY A 1120 -77.16 14.91 20.35
CA GLY A 1120 -77.83 15.79 19.38
C GLY A 1120 -77.00 16.05 18.13
N VAL A 1121 -75.68 16.24 18.30
CA VAL A 1121 -74.73 16.37 17.20
C VAL A 1121 -74.64 15.07 16.39
N VAL A 1122 -74.51 13.93 17.07
CA VAL A 1122 -74.49 12.59 16.44
C VAL A 1122 -75.78 12.33 15.66
N ASP A 1123 -76.95 12.54 16.27
CA ASP A 1123 -78.25 12.34 15.62
C ASP A 1123 -78.40 13.25 14.37
N THR A 1124 -77.92 14.50 14.44
CA THR A 1124 -77.96 15.44 13.30
C THR A 1124 -77.03 15.02 12.18
N LEU A 1125 -75.79 14.61 12.48
CA LEU A 1125 -74.85 14.13 11.47
C LEU A 1125 -75.39 12.89 10.75
N LEU A 1126 -75.93 11.92 11.51
CA LEU A 1126 -76.50 10.69 10.95
C LEU A 1126 -77.76 10.95 10.09
N GLN A 1127 -78.59 11.93 10.45
CA GLN A 1127 -79.86 12.20 9.74
C GLN A 1127 -79.71 13.16 8.55
N ASP A 1128 -78.90 14.22 8.68
CA ASP A 1128 -78.89 15.33 7.72
C ASP A 1128 -77.66 15.30 6.79
N TYR A 1129 -76.59 14.59 7.17
CA TYR A 1129 -75.31 14.59 6.43
C TYR A 1129 -74.94 13.24 5.82
N TYR A 1130 -75.40 12.14 6.43
CA TYR A 1130 -75.21 10.80 5.88
C TYR A 1130 -76.38 10.37 4.98
N GLU A 1131 -76.06 9.75 3.86
CA GLU A 1131 -77.04 9.07 3.01
C GLU A 1131 -76.83 7.56 3.11
N VAL A 1132 -77.93 6.84 3.28
CA VAL A 1132 -77.98 5.39 3.48
C VAL A 1132 -78.83 4.80 2.38
N VAL A 1133 -78.24 3.93 1.57
CA VAL A 1133 -78.94 3.36 0.41
C VAL A 1133 -78.89 1.85 0.52
N GLY A 1134 -80.07 1.24 0.69
CA GLY A 1134 -80.24 -0.20 0.65
C GLY A 1134 -80.43 -0.73 -0.77
N TYR A 1135 -79.99 -1.96 -1.01
CA TYR A 1135 -80.14 -2.68 -2.27
C TYR A 1135 -80.52 -4.16 -2.05
N PRO A 1136 -81.23 -4.79 -2.99
CA PRO A 1136 -81.42 -6.24 -3.01
C PRO A 1136 -80.15 -6.94 -3.49
N SER A 1137 -79.91 -8.16 -3.00
CA SER A 1137 -78.77 -8.96 -3.44
C SER A 1137 -78.84 -9.26 -4.95
N THR A 1138 -77.70 -9.26 -5.63
CA THR A 1138 -77.61 -9.59 -7.08
C THR A 1138 -77.87 -11.07 -7.35
N VAL A 1139 -77.73 -11.90 -6.31
CA VAL A 1139 -78.07 -13.32 -6.29
C VAL A 1139 -79.07 -13.55 -5.17
N ASP A 1140 -80.07 -14.39 -5.41
CA ASP A 1140 -81.03 -14.81 -4.38
C ASP A 1140 -80.32 -15.64 -3.30
N ILE A 1141 -80.15 -15.08 -2.11
CA ILE A 1141 -79.45 -15.71 -0.97
C ILE A 1141 -80.53 -16.02 0.08
N GLU A 1142 -80.68 -17.30 0.45
CA GLU A 1142 -81.73 -17.78 1.38
C GLU A 1142 -81.49 -17.45 2.86
#